data_AF-A0A1M6KH52-F1
#
_entry.id   AF-A0A1M6KH52-F1
#
_cell.length_a   1.000
_cell.length_b   1.000
_cell.length_c   1.000
_cell.angle_alpha   90.00
_cell.angle_beta   90.00
_cell.angle_gamma   90.00
#
_symmetry.space_group_name_H-M   'P 1'
#
loop_
_entity.id
_entity.type
_entity.pdbx_description
1 polymer ?
#
loop_
_entity_poly.entity_id
_entity_poly.type
_entity_poly.pdbx_seq_one_letter_code
_entity_poly.pdbx_strand_id
1 'polypeptide(L)'
;MSKHLSMDIRVPIEPDNPAIMREESLCIKCGQCKEICIKDIHVHDTYTLADTMDTAVCIHCGQCANVCPVSSITEKHEYKQVEAAVKDLDKIVIFSTSPSVRVALGEEFDMADGSFVEGKMVALLRSLGADYVLDTNFSADLTIMEEASELIERVTRGTRPLPQFTSCCPAWVKYAEMYYPDMLDHISSAKSPIGMQGPTIKTYFAKKMQLDPKKIVNVAVTPCTAKKYEIRREEMHAAGTYLGEEDMRDMDYVITTRELAGWAREQEIDFVNLPEDAFDSLMGKASGAGVIFGNTGGVMEAALRTAYEFMTGEKAPEVLYELEPVRGMDGMREASLKIGDLEVNVAVVHGTRNASDLIELIKNGDKQYHFIEVMTCPGGCIGGGGQPKGTLEKGDELRKARIEGLYDKDKKMTLRSSHENEEIKQLYKEFYGKPLSELAEKMLHTIYEDKSELLGGKKMSTVKYRCSVCGYIHEGELPEGFTCPICKQPASVFEKVEEAAGGENPYAGTQTEKNLQEAFSGESQARNKYTYFANVAMREGYDQLAEIFLKTARNEQEHARVWYQELGNIGATPENLLHAAEGENYEWTDMYDRFAKDAEKEGFSELAEKFRKVAAIEKTHEERYRFLLNNVETQKVFEKTDETIWECRVCGYIGIGRKAPEVCPVCGMSQSFFEVRKENY
;
A
#
# COMPACT_ATOMS: atom_id res chain seq x y z
N MET A 1 8.86 21.30 -14.36
CA MET A 1 8.22 20.26 -15.20
C MET A 1 8.42 18.96 -14.48
N SER A 2 7.35 18.18 -14.27
CA SER A 2 7.48 16.87 -13.61
C SER A 2 8.32 15.92 -14.48
N LYS A 3 9.20 15.13 -13.87
CA LYS A 3 9.95 14.03 -14.52
C LYS A 3 9.07 12.81 -14.79
N HIS A 4 7.87 12.76 -14.20
CA HIS A 4 6.88 11.72 -14.42
C HIS A 4 5.70 12.22 -15.24
N LEU A 5 5.03 11.30 -15.94
CA LEU A 5 3.69 11.58 -16.47
C LEU A 5 2.66 11.55 -15.34
N SER A 6 1.48 12.14 -15.59
CA SER A 6 0.38 12.17 -14.61
C SER A 6 0.12 10.80 -13.97
N MET A 7 -0.10 10.84 -12.66
CA MET A 7 -0.50 9.69 -11.84
C MET A 7 -1.94 9.23 -12.13
N ASP A 8 -2.77 10.02 -12.84
CA ASP A 8 -4.20 9.73 -13.04
C ASP A 8 -4.49 8.38 -13.69
N ILE A 9 -3.56 7.87 -14.51
CA ILE A 9 -3.76 6.66 -15.31
C ILE A 9 -2.76 5.55 -14.93
N ARG A 10 -1.66 5.86 -14.24
CA ARG A 10 -0.59 4.87 -14.01
C ARG A 10 0.28 5.23 -12.82
N VAL A 11 0.90 4.22 -12.21
CA VAL A 11 1.92 4.45 -11.17
C VAL A 11 3.14 5.15 -11.75
N PRO A 12 3.74 6.14 -11.08
CA PRO A 12 5.06 6.65 -11.44
C PRO A 12 6.13 5.65 -10.97
N ILE A 13 7.26 5.56 -11.68
CA ILE A 13 8.38 4.67 -11.36
C ILE A 13 9.66 5.48 -11.55
N GLU A 14 10.53 5.47 -10.53
CA GLU A 14 11.85 6.11 -10.62
C GLU A 14 12.78 5.38 -11.60
N PRO A 15 13.60 6.10 -12.39
CA PRO A 15 14.57 5.48 -13.30
C PRO A 15 15.61 4.58 -12.60
N ASP A 16 15.96 4.91 -11.36
CA ASP A 16 16.92 4.19 -10.52
C ASP A 16 16.26 3.16 -9.59
N ASN A 17 14.95 2.90 -9.75
CA ASN A 17 14.25 1.88 -8.98
C ASN A 17 14.98 0.51 -9.14
N PRO A 18 15.46 -0.09 -8.04
CA PRO A 18 16.29 -1.29 -8.12
C PRO A 18 15.49 -2.57 -8.43
N ALA A 19 14.16 -2.51 -8.30
CA ALA A 19 13.31 -3.69 -8.33
C ALA A 19 12.53 -3.84 -9.64
N ILE A 20 12.04 -2.72 -10.19
CA ILE A 20 11.22 -2.68 -11.39
C ILE A 20 11.66 -1.54 -12.31
N MET A 21 11.36 -1.67 -13.60
CA MET A 21 11.62 -0.65 -14.60
C MET A 21 10.41 -0.49 -15.54
N ARG A 22 10.41 0.60 -16.32
CA ARG A 22 9.37 0.87 -17.31
C ARG A 22 9.96 1.19 -18.68
N GLU A 23 9.45 0.50 -19.70
CA GLU A 23 9.60 0.86 -21.10
C GLU A 23 8.40 1.71 -21.54
N GLU A 24 8.64 3.02 -21.65
CA GLU A 24 7.60 4.02 -21.90
C GLU A 24 6.90 3.83 -23.26
N SER A 25 7.64 3.39 -24.29
CA SER A 25 7.12 3.15 -25.64
C SER A 25 6.10 2.02 -25.72
N LEU A 26 6.10 1.10 -24.75
CA LEU A 26 5.17 -0.02 -24.67
C LEU A 26 3.90 0.33 -23.89
N CYS A 27 3.87 1.45 -23.16
CA CYS A 27 2.78 1.76 -22.24
C CYS A 27 1.48 2.13 -22.98
N ILE A 28 0.46 1.28 -22.90
CA ILE A 28 -0.86 1.52 -23.49
C ILE A 28 -1.84 2.30 -22.60
N LYS A 29 -1.38 2.78 -21.42
CA LYS A 29 -2.17 3.61 -20.50
C LYS A 29 -3.51 2.97 -20.06
N CYS A 30 -3.50 1.67 -19.77
CA CYS A 30 -4.70 0.90 -19.43
C CYS A 30 -5.21 1.04 -17.98
N GLY A 31 -4.50 1.71 -17.06
CA GLY A 31 -4.95 1.85 -15.67
C GLY A 31 -4.60 0.70 -14.72
N GLN A 32 -4.33 -0.51 -15.21
CA GLN A 32 -4.20 -1.72 -14.36
C GLN A 32 -3.09 -1.62 -13.30
N CYS A 33 -1.95 -1.03 -13.65
CA CYS A 33 -0.86 -0.82 -12.69
C CYS A 33 -1.24 0.13 -11.55
N LYS A 34 -2.07 1.14 -11.82
CA LYS A 34 -2.64 2.05 -10.81
C LYS A 34 -3.65 1.30 -9.95
N GLU A 35 -4.57 0.58 -10.59
CA GLU A 35 -5.65 -0.14 -9.91
C GLU A 35 -5.13 -1.12 -8.86
N ILE A 36 -4.18 -2.00 -9.22
CA ILE A 36 -3.60 -2.96 -8.27
C ILE A 36 -2.83 -2.24 -7.14
N CYS A 37 -2.19 -1.10 -7.46
CA CYS A 37 -1.40 -0.36 -6.48
C CYS A 37 -2.27 0.41 -5.46
N ILE A 38 -3.52 0.71 -5.84
CA ILE A 38 -4.53 1.28 -4.93
C ILE A 38 -5.20 0.16 -4.15
N LYS A 39 -5.78 -0.83 -4.84
CA LYS A 39 -6.68 -1.81 -4.24
C LYS A 39 -5.98 -2.70 -3.21
N ASP A 40 -4.88 -3.34 -3.58
CA ASP A 40 -4.21 -4.31 -2.69
C ASP A 40 -3.01 -3.70 -1.95
N ILE A 41 -2.31 -2.76 -2.59
CA ILE A 41 -1.02 -2.26 -2.10
C ILE A 41 -1.15 -0.94 -1.32
N HIS A 42 -2.18 -0.13 -1.56
CA HIS A 42 -2.41 1.13 -0.83
C HIS A 42 -1.19 2.07 -0.77
N VAL A 43 -0.57 2.34 -1.93
CA VAL A 43 0.54 3.30 -2.05
C VAL A 43 0.21 4.42 -3.04
N HIS A 44 -0.40 4.11 -4.17
CA HIS A 44 -0.59 5.09 -5.24
C HIS A 44 -1.57 6.22 -4.88
N ASP A 45 -2.52 5.95 -4.00
CA ASP A 45 -3.56 6.89 -3.54
C ASP A 45 -3.18 7.67 -2.27
N THR A 46 -1.96 7.52 -1.77
CA THR A 46 -1.55 8.10 -0.46
C THR A 46 -0.65 9.32 -0.57
N TYR A 47 -0.29 9.75 -1.77
CA TYR A 47 0.64 10.87 -1.98
C TYR A 47 0.41 11.52 -3.35
N THR A 48 0.86 12.76 -3.51
CA THR A 48 1.04 13.38 -4.83
C THR A 48 2.52 13.56 -5.14
N LEU A 49 2.86 13.67 -6.43
CA LEU A 49 4.22 14.04 -6.84
C LEU A 49 4.63 15.42 -6.29
N ALA A 50 3.68 16.33 -6.04
CA ALA A 50 4.01 17.62 -5.45
C ALA A 50 4.51 17.46 -4.01
N ASP A 51 3.86 16.61 -3.22
CA ASP A 51 4.23 16.36 -1.81
C ASP A 51 5.65 15.80 -1.69
N THR A 52 6.05 14.99 -2.66
CA THR A 52 7.27 14.19 -2.64
C THR A 52 8.41 14.78 -3.45
N MET A 53 8.36 16.09 -3.74
CA MET A 53 9.34 16.79 -4.58
C MET A 53 9.57 16.06 -5.92
N ASP A 54 8.47 15.65 -6.53
CA ASP A 54 8.40 14.92 -7.79
C ASP A 54 9.01 13.52 -7.74
N THR A 55 9.12 12.90 -6.56
CA THR A 55 9.70 11.56 -6.37
C THR A 55 8.61 10.50 -6.20
N ALA A 56 8.66 9.43 -6.98
CA ALA A 56 7.69 8.36 -6.88
C ALA A 56 7.88 7.51 -5.60
N VAL A 57 6.84 7.44 -4.76
CA VAL A 57 6.81 6.52 -3.62
C VAL A 57 6.51 5.10 -4.11
N CYS A 58 7.36 4.15 -3.73
CA CYS A 58 7.25 2.76 -4.16
C CYS A 58 7.81 1.80 -3.10
N ILE A 59 7.05 0.76 -2.78
CA ILE A 59 7.50 -0.34 -1.89
C ILE A 59 8.13 -1.52 -2.63
N HIS A 60 8.38 -1.38 -3.94
CA HIS A 60 9.09 -2.36 -4.77
C HIS A 60 8.42 -3.74 -4.93
N CYS A 61 7.16 -3.92 -4.53
CA CYS A 61 6.46 -5.23 -4.53
C CYS A 61 6.28 -5.85 -5.92
N GLY A 62 6.32 -5.05 -6.98
CA GLY A 62 6.24 -5.49 -8.38
C GLY A 62 4.87 -5.97 -8.83
N GLN A 63 3.81 -5.79 -8.04
CA GLN A 63 2.45 -6.14 -8.49
C GLN A 63 2.04 -5.41 -9.77
N CYS A 64 2.48 -4.16 -9.93
CA CYS A 64 2.29 -3.39 -11.16
C CYS A 64 2.99 -4.00 -12.40
N ALA A 65 4.11 -4.71 -12.22
CA ALA A 65 4.77 -5.46 -13.30
C ALA A 65 3.98 -6.72 -13.67
N ASN A 66 3.45 -7.42 -12.66
CA ASN A 66 2.67 -8.64 -12.83
C ASN A 66 1.37 -8.41 -13.60
N VAL A 67 0.68 -7.28 -13.33
CA VAL A 67 -0.56 -6.91 -14.03
C VAL A 67 -0.33 -6.06 -15.29
N CYS A 68 0.90 -5.87 -15.75
CA CYS A 68 1.13 -5.09 -16.98
C CYS A 68 0.94 -6.00 -18.22
N PRO A 69 -0.09 -5.79 -19.06
CA PRO A 69 -0.47 -6.73 -20.11
C PRO A 69 0.49 -6.70 -21.30
N VAL A 70 1.19 -5.58 -21.49
CA VAL A 70 2.11 -5.33 -22.60
C VAL A 70 3.58 -5.36 -22.16
N SER A 71 3.85 -5.78 -20.92
CA SER A 71 5.20 -5.79 -20.34
C SER A 71 5.93 -4.44 -20.44
N SER A 72 5.18 -3.34 -20.41
CA SER A 72 5.76 -2.00 -20.26
C SER A 72 6.38 -1.82 -18.88
N ILE A 73 5.91 -2.53 -17.85
CA ILE A 73 6.57 -2.60 -16.54
C ILE A 73 7.08 -4.04 -16.36
N THR A 74 8.36 -4.16 -16.04
CA THR A 74 9.04 -5.43 -15.74
C THR A 74 9.88 -5.27 -14.49
N GLU A 75 10.42 -6.37 -13.98
CA GLU A 75 11.54 -6.38 -13.06
C GLU A 75 12.78 -5.72 -13.67
N LYS A 76 13.67 -5.22 -12.82
CA LYS A 76 15.02 -4.80 -13.24
C LYS A 76 15.86 -6.05 -13.50
N HIS A 77 16.27 -6.28 -14.75
CA HIS A 77 17.04 -7.49 -15.07
C HIS A 77 18.45 -7.47 -14.48
N GLU A 78 18.83 -8.59 -13.86
CA GLU A 78 20.16 -8.87 -13.27
C GLU A 78 20.77 -10.18 -13.79
N TYR A 79 20.01 -11.03 -14.49
CA TYR A 79 20.53 -12.31 -14.99
C TYR A 79 21.71 -12.18 -15.95
N LYS A 80 21.90 -11.03 -16.62
CA LYS A 80 23.07 -10.79 -17.48
C LYS A 80 24.37 -10.59 -16.68
N GLN A 81 24.29 -9.96 -15.52
CA GLN A 81 25.41 -9.83 -14.59
C GLN A 81 25.76 -11.19 -13.99
N VAL A 82 24.75 -12.01 -13.69
CA VAL A 82 24.92 -13.38 -13.24
C VAL A 82 25.53 -14.26 -14.34
N GLU A 83 25.04 -14.15 -15.58
CA GLU A 83 25.60 -14.85 -16.75
C GLU A 83 27.08 -14.52 -16.96
N ALA A 84 27.47 -13.25 -16.75
CA ALA A 84 28.86 -12.84 -16.81
C ALA A 84 29.69 -13.45 -15.66
N ALA A 85 29.15 -13.49 -14.44
CA ALA A 85 29.82 -14.10 -13.28
C ALA A 85 30.05 -15.60 -13.47
N VAL A 86 29.07 -16.32 -14.03
CA VAL A 86 29.20 -17.76 -14.34
C VAL A 86 30.32 -18.03 -15.35
N LYS A 87 30.56 -17.11 -16.30
CA LYS A 87 31.62 -17.26 -17.30
C LYS A 87 33.01 -16.92 -16.76
N ASP A 88 33.10 -16.34 -15.56
CA ASP A 88 34.36 -15.97 -14.92
C ASP A 88 34.89 -17.14 -14.07
N LEU A 89 35.99 -17.74 -14.52
CA LEU A 89 36.63 -18.90 -13.87
C LEU A 89 37.24 -18.58 -12.49
N ASP A 90 37.36 -17.30 -12.12
CA ASP A 90 37.81 -16.92 -10.77
C ASP A 90 36.64 -16.79 -9.77
N LYS A 91 35.38 -16.84 -10.25
CA LYS A 91 34.19 -16.74 -9.42
C LYS A 91 33.64 -18.10 -9.06
N ILE A 92 32.92 -18.14 -7.95
CA ILE A 92 32.15 -19.29 -7.47
C ILE A 92 30.69 -18.82 -7.39
N VAL A 93 29.86 -19.25 -8.33
CA VAL A 93 28.47 -18.80 -8.42
C VAL A 93 27.56 -19.77 -7.68
N ILE A 94 26.94 -19.27 -6.61
CA ILE A 94 26.02 -20.02 -5.76
C ILE A 94 24.60 -19.50 -5.99
N PHE A 95 23.68 -20.37 -6.35
CA PHE A 95 22.26 -20.04 -6.46
C PHE A 95 21.50 -20.55 -5.25
N SER A 96 20.61 -19.73 -4.68
CA SER A 96 19.67 -20.12 -3.64
C SER A 96 18.24 -19.89 -4.10
N THR A 97 17.38 -20.92 -4.06
CA THR A 97 16.04 -20.85 -4.66
C THR A 97 14.93 -20.72 -3.62
N SER A 98 14.05 -19.73 -3.79
CA SER A 98 12.89 -19.50 -2.91
C SER A 98 11.80 -20.58 -3.09
N PRO A 99 10.94 -20.82 -2.08
CA PRO A 99 9.92 -21.86 -2.14
C PRO A 99 8.97 -21.69 -3.33
N SER A 100 8.48 -20.49 -3.60
CA SER A 100 7.46 -20.29 -4.65
C SER A 100 7.97 -20.39 -6.09
N VAL A 101 9.29 -20.43 -6.32
CA VAL A 101 9.85 -20.55 -7.69
C VAL A 101 9.49 -21.93 -8.25
N ARG A 102 9.64 -22.98 -7.43
CA ARG A 102 9.46 -24.37 -7.85
C ARG A 102 8.01 -24.78 -8.08
N VAL A 103 7.02 -23.94 -7.77
CA VAL A 103 5.60 -24.18 -8.08
C VAL A 103 5.06 -23.30 -9.21
N ALA A 104 5.88 -22.38 -9.72
CA ALA A 104 5.46 -21.47 -10.77
C ALA A 104 6.36 -21.53 -12.01
N LEU A 105 7.65 -21.84 -11.88
CA LEU A 105 8.60 -21.84 -13.00
C LEU A 105 8.13 -22.69 -14.19
N GLY A 106 7.48 -23.83 -13.94
CA GLY A 106 6.96 -24.70 -15.00
C GLY A 106 5.94 -24.05 -15.93
N GLU A 107 5.21 -23.03 -15.45
CA GLU A 107 4.21 -22.31 -16.23
C GLU A 107 4.83 -21.57 -17.42
N GLU A 108 6.09 -21.13 -17.30
CA GLU A 108 6.84 -20.50 -18.40
C GLU A 108 7.24 -21.51 -19.49
N PHE A 109 7.04 -22.80 -19.25
CA PHE A 109 7.36 -23.89 -20.18
C PHE A 109 6.12 -24.77 -20.46
N ASP A 110 4.93 -24.15 -20.42
CA ASP A 110 3.63 -24.76 -20.72
C ASP A 110 3.28 -25.99 -19.85
N MET A 111 3.89 -26.11 -18.67
CA MET A 111 3.49 -27.10 -17.66
C MET A 111 2.25 -26.61 -16.90
N ALA A 112 1.54 -27.53 -16.25
CA ALA A 112 0.33 -27.19 -15.50
C ALA A 112 0.61 -26.22 -14.35
N ASP A 113 -0.32 -25.29 -14.12
CA ASP A 113 -0.26 -24.34 -13.00
C ASP A 113 -0.06 -25.08 -11.67
N GLY A 114 0.86 -24.58 -10.82
CA GLY A 114 1.16 -25.21 -9.53
C GLY A 114 2.04 -26.47 -9.59
N SER A 115 2.53 -26.87 -10.76
CA SER A 115 3.45 -28.02 -10.89
C SER A 115 4.71 -27.83 -10.04
N PHE A 116 5.02 -28.80 -9.19
CA PHE A 116 6.23 -28.79 -8.35
C PHE A 116 7.46 -29.28 -9.13
N VAL A 117 8.26 -28.35 -9.66
CA VAL A 117 9.38 -28.57 -10.60
C VAL A 117 10.77 -28.40 -9.99
N GLU A 118 10.95 -28.80 -8.73
CA GLU A 118 12.18 -28.60 -7.95
C GLU A 118 13.42 -29.18 -8.62
N GLY A 119 13.42 -30.47 -8.99
CA GLY A 119 14.62 -31.10 -9.53
C GLY A 119 15.00 -30.57 -10.92
N LYS A 120 14.01 -30.28 -11.78
CA LYS A 120 14.22 -29.56 -13.06
C LYS A 120 14.77 -28.16 -12.88
N MET A 121 14.29 -27.42 -11.87
CA MET A 121 14.82 -26.10 -11.53
C MET A 121 16.30 -26.19 -11.13
N VAL A 122 16.69 -27.19 -10.34
CA VAL A 122 18.10 -27.41 -9.98
C VAL A 122 18.94 -27.79 -11.20
N ALA A 123 18.45 -28.73 -12.02
CA ALA A 123 19.12 -29.13 -13.26
C ALA A 123 19.30 -27.96 -14.22
N LEU A 124 18.32 -27.06 -14.30
CA LEU A 124 18.39 -25.84 -15.11
C LEU A 124 19.52 -24.93 -14.62
N LEU A 125 19.58 -24.65 -13.31
CA LEU A 125 20.63 -23.78 -12.74
C LEU A 125 22.03 -24.35 -12.96
N ARG A 126 22.22 -25.67 -12.81
CA ARG A 126 23.49 -26.32 -13.16
C ARG A 126 23.81 -26.23 -14.65
N SER A 127 22.80 -26.40 -15.52
CA SER A 127 22.97 -26.25 -16.97
C SER A 127 23.33 -24.81 -17.37
N LEU A 128 22.89 -23.83 -16.58
CA LEU A 128 23.24 -22.42 -16.72
C LEU A 128 24.59 -22.06 -16.08
N GLY A 129 25.31 -23.03 -15.49
CA GLY A 129 26.67 -22.89 -14.98
C GLY A 129 26.81 -22.56 -13.49
N ALA A 130 25.81 -22.92 -12.67
CA ALA A 130 25.95 -22.86 -11.20
C ALA A 130 27.07 -23.80 -10.69
N ASP A 131 27.92 -23.30 -9.79
CA ASP A 131 28.87 -24.13 -9.04
C ASP A 131 28.17 -24.86 -7.89
N TYR A 132 27.26 -24.16 -7.22
CA TYR A 132 26.42 -24.71 -6.16
C TYR A 132 24.97 -24.23 -6.30
N VAL A 133 24.02 -25.11 -6.02
CA VAL A 133 22.59 -24.84 -5.96
C VAL A 133 22.07 -25.25 -4.58
N LEU A 134 21.65 -24.26 -3.80
CA LEU A 134 21.17 -24.37 -2.42
C LEU A 134 19.68 -24.03 -2.34
N ASP A 135 19.07 -24.33 -1.19
CA ASP A 135 17.64 -24.12 -0.97
C ASP A 135 17.39 -23.00 0.06
N THR A 136 16.67 -21.95 -0.32
CA THR A 136 16.28 -20.89 0.64
C THR A 136 15.30 -21.41 1.69
N ASN A 137 14.64 -22.55 1.47
CA ASN A 137 13.83 -23.20 2.50
C ASN A 137 14.67 -23.63 3.72
N PHE A 138 15.98 -23.93 3.55
CA PHE A 138 16.89 -24.13 4.68
C PHE A 138 16.94 -22.88 5.55
N SER A 139 17.14 -21.72 4.93
CA SER A 139 17.14 -20.46 5.67
C SER A 139 15.76 -20.02 6.15
N ALA A 140 14.67 -20.53 5.57
CA ALA A 140 13.34 -20.34 6.12
C ALA A 140 13.20 -21.07 7.47
N ASP A 141 13.74 -22.28 7.58
CA ASP A 141 13.86 -22.95 8.87
C ASP A 141 14.71 -22.14 9.86
N LEU A 142 15.80 -21.53 9.39
CA LEU A 142 16.65 -20.65 10.21
C LEU A 142 15.88 -19.41 10.69
N THR A 143 15.08 -18.78 9.81
CA THR A 143 14.21 -17.66 10.18
C THR A 143 13.21 -18.06 11.26
N ILE A 144 12.58 -19.22 11.16
CA ILE A 144 11.66 -19.71 12.18
C ILE A 144 12.35 -19.93 13.53
N MET A 145 13.59 -20.43 13.52
CA MET A 145 14.34 -20.60 14.77
C MET A 145 14.54 -19.27 15.50
N GLU A 146 14.84 -18.18 14.79
CA GLU A 146 14.98 -16.86 15.41
C GLU A 146 13.63 -16.20 15.72
N GLU A 147 12.70 -16.18 14.77
CA GLU A 147 11.44 -15.45 14.85
C GLU A 147 10.47 -16.06 15.86
N ALA A 148 10.41 -17.40 15.95
CA ALA A 148 9.64 -18.08 17.01
C ALA A 148 10.30 -17.88 18.38
N SER A 149 11.62 -17.89 18.48
CA SER A 149 12.31 -17.60 19.75
C SER A 149 12.06 -16.17 20.21
N GLU A 150 12.09 -15.21 19.28
CA GLU A 150 11.78 -13.80 19.56
C GLU A 150 10.33 -13.65 20.06
N LEU A 151 9.38 -14.32 19.41
CA LEU A 151 7.98 -14.32 19.84
C LEU A 151 7.83 -14.86 21.26
N ILE A 152 8.49 -15.99 21.58
CA ILE A 152 8.46 -16.57 22.92
C ILE A 152 9.03 -15.58 23.95
N GLU A 153 10.17 -14.95 23.68
CA GLU A 153 10.77 -13.95 24.57
C GLU A 153 9.85 -12.73 24.77
N ARG A 154 9.19 -12.24 23.71
CA ARG A 154 8.24 -11.13 23.81
C ARG A 154 7.04 -11.49 24.69
N VAL A 155 6.43 -12.65 24.45
CA VAL A 155 5.20 -13.02 25.16
C VAL A 155 5.47 -13.47 26.61
N THR A 156 6.58 -14.16 26.86
CA THR A 156 6.88 -14.71 28.20
C THR A 156 7.65 -13.74 29.10
N ARG A 157 8.48 -12.87 28.52
CA ARG A 157 9.40 -12.00 29.27
C ARG A 157 9.22 -10.51 28.98
N GLY A 158 8.38 -10.14 28.01
CA GLY A 158 8.10 -8.74 27.68
C GLY A 158 9.31 -8.00 27.13
N THR A 159 10.18 -8.70 26.37
CA THR A 159 11.44 -8.12 25.86
C THR A 159 11.23 -7.01 24.83
N ARG A 160 10.12 -7.04 24.08
CA ARG A 160 9.69 -6.03 23.10
C ARG A 160 8.16 -5.97 22.99
N PRO A 161 7.58 -4.93 22.37
CA PRO A 161 6.13 -4.78 22.24
C PRO A 161 5.44 -5.91 21.47
N LEU A 162 4.15 -6.13 21.81
CA LEU A 162 3.20 -6.99 21.09
C LEU A 162 2.14 -6.12 20.41
N PRO A 163 1.60 -6.54 19.24
CA PRO A 163 1.89 -7.79 18.53
C PRO A 163 3.29 -7.80 17.91
N GLN A 164 3.87 -8.99 17.69
CA GLN A 164 5.03 -9.16 16.82
C GLN A 164 4.55 -9.29 15.37
N PHE A 165 4.99 -8.42 14.47
CA PHE A 165 4.80 -8.60 13.02
C PHE A 165 5.94 -9.38 12.41
N THR A 166 5.65 -10.21 11.42
CA THR A 166 6.70 -10.85 10.61
C THR A 166 7.48 -9.85 9.80
N SER A 167 8.75 -10.14 9.51
CA SER A 167 9.69 -9.25 8.79
C SER A 167 10.13 -9.75 7.40
N CYS A 168 9.80 -10.99 7.04
CA CYS A 168 10.42 -11.64 5.88
C CYS A 168 10.01 -11.06 4.52
N CYS A 169 8.92 -10.30 4.45
CA CYS A 169 8.42 -9.60 3.26
C CYS A 169 9.01 -8.17 3.19
N PRO A 170 9.98 -7.89 2.30
CA PRO A 170 10.67 -6.59 2.28
C PRO A 170 9.78 -5.43 1.83
N ALA A 171 8.74 -5.70 1.04
CA ALA A 171 7.77 -4.68 0.65
C ALA A 171 6.89 -4.27 1.83
N TRP A 172 6.53 -5.20 2.72
CA TRP A 172 5.84 -4.92 3.98
C TRP A 172 6.75 -4.10 4.91
N VAL A 173 8.00 -4.53 5.10
CA VAL A 173 8.96 -3.76 5.90
C VAL A 173 9.08 -2.32 5.39
N LYS A 174 9.32 -2.13 4.09
CA LYS A 174 9.42 -0.78 3.50
C LYS A 174 8.13 0.02 3.64
N TYR A 175 6.97 -0.63 3.56
CA TYR A 175 5.68 0.01 3.81
C TYR A 175 5.56 0.50 5.25
N ALA A 176 5.88 -0.35 6.24
CA ALA A 176 5.87 0.03 7.64
C ALA A 176 6.87 1.16 7.96
N GLU A 177 8.09 1.12 7.38
CA GLU A 177 9.08 2.20 7.51
C GLU A 177 8.55 3.56 7.05
N MET A 178 7.69 3.60 6.02
CA MET A 178 7.15 4.86 5.49
C MET A 178 5.85 5.30 6.17
N TYR A 179 4.93 4.36 6.44
CA TYR A 179 3.56 4.68 6.87
C TYR A 179 3.29 4.41 8.35
N TYR A 180 4.07 3.54 8.99
CA TYR A 180 3.88 3.11 10.38
C TYR A 180 5.20 3.10 11.17
N PRO A 181 5.94 4.23 11.21
CA PRO A 181 7.20 4.31 11.95
C PRO A 181 7.01 4.00 13.45
N ASP A 182 5.81 4.26 13.99
CA ASP A 182 5.42 3.94 15.37
C ASP A 182 5.23 2.44 15.64
N MET A 183 5.12 1.62 14.59
CA MET A 183 4.98 0.17 14.68
C MET A 183 6.29 -0.58 14.40
N LEU A 184 7.42 0.10 14.15
CA LEU A 184 8.68 -0.57 13.77
C LEU A 184 9.23 -1.51 14.85
N ASP A 185 9.08 -1.15 16.13
CA ASP A 185 9.50 -1.99 17.26
C ASP A 185 8.66 -3.28 17.40
N HIS A 186 7.48 -3.29 16.77
CA HIS A 186 6.62 -4.47 16.70
C HIS A 186 7.09 -5.46 15.63
N ILE A 187 7.90 -5.05 14.65
CA ILE A 187 8.40 -5.97 13.61
C ILE A 187 9.49 -6.87 14.21
N SER A 188 9.47 -8.16 13.85
CA SER A 188 10.52 -9.11 14.20
C SER A 188 11.88 -8.60 13.72
N SER A 189 12.88 -8.70 14.58
CA SER A 189 14.26 -8.35 14.21
C SER A 189 14.93 -9.41 13.35
N ALA A 190 14.40 -10.62 13.29
CA ALA A 190 14.90 -11.67 12.41
C ALA A 190 14.94 -11.18 10.96
N LYS A 191 16.06 -11.38 10.26
CA LYS A 191 16.15 -11.14 8.81
C LYS A 191 15.27 -12.13 8.05
N SER A 192 14.93 -11.79 6.80
CA SER A 192 14.25 -12.73 5.92
C SER A 192 15.12 -13.97 5.63
N PRO A 193 14.55 -15.07 5.10
CA PRO A 193 15.33 -16.25 4.70
C PRO A 193 16.51 -15.90 3.79
N ILE A 194 16.31 -15.04 2.78
CA ILE A 194 17.38 -14.55 1.91
C ILE A 194 18.42 -13.72 2.67
N GLY A 195 17.97 -12.84 3.57
CA GLY A 195 18.85 -12.00 4.39
C GLY A 195 19.65 -12.79 5.43
N MET A 196 19.15 -13.94 5.88
CA MET A 196 19.88 -14.87 6.74
C MET A 196 20.82 -15.78 5.95
N GLN A 197 20.38 -16.28 4.79
CA GLN A 197 21.17 -17.21 3.99
C GLN A 197 22.44 -16.57 3.44
N GLY A 198 22.35 -15.31 3.01
CA GLY A 198 23.49 -14.53 2.50
C GLY A 198 24.73 -14.59 3.38
N PRO A 199 24.67 -14.07 4.62
CA PRO A 199 25.81 -14.09 5.52
C PRO A 199 26.23 -15.51 5.91
N THR A 200 25.29 -16.45 6.07
CA THR A 200 25.61 -17.85 6.40
C THR A 200 26.36 -18.56 5.26
N ILE A 201 26.06 -18.25 4.00
CA ILE A 201 26.79 -18.78 2.84
C ILE A 201 28.24 -18.28 2.84
N LYS A 202 28.43 -16.96 2.95
CA LYS A 202 29.77 -16.36 2.86
C LYS A 202 30.66 -16.65 4.09
N THR A 203 30.09 -17.14 5.19
CA THR A 203 30.85 -17.46 6.41
C THR A 203 30.90 -18.96 6.69
N TYR A 204 29.81 -19.55 7.16
CA TYR A 204 29.76 -20.94 7.58
C TYR A 204 29.87 -21.92 6.41
N PHE A 205 29.09 -21.74 5.33
CA PHE A 205 29.17 -22.62 4.16
C PHE A 205 30.53 -22.52 3.48
N ALA A 206 31.02 -21.31 3.20
CA ALA A 206 32.34 -21.10 2.61
C ALA A 206 33.45 -21.79 3.40
N LYS A 207 33.43 -21.67 4.74
CA LYS A 207 34.37 -22.38 5.61
C LYS A 207 34.25 -23.89 5.54
N LYS A 208 33.02 -24.44 5.53
CA LYS A 208 32.78 -25.89 5.45
C LYS A 208 33.20 -26.48 4.11
N MET A 209 32.96 -25.74 3.05
CA MET A 209 33.29 -26.12 1.67
C MET A 209 34.70 -25.73 1.25
N GLN A 210 35.47 -25.08 2.14
CA GLN A 210 36.85 -24.62 1.91
C GLN A 210 36.95 -23.65 0.71
N LEU A 211 35.97 -22.75 0.59
CA LEU A 211 35.89 -21.73 -0.45
C LEU A 211 36.39 -20.39 0.07
N ASP A 212 36.96 -19.58 -0.82
CA ASP A 212 37.28 -18.18 -0.53
C ASP A 212 36.00 -17.33 -0.62
N PRO A 213 35.51 -16.73 0.49
CA PRO A 213 34.30 -15.91 0.48
C PRO A 213 34.33 -14.75 -0.52
N LYS A 214 35.50 -14.21 -0.86
CA LYS A 214 35.66 -13.09 -1.81
C LYS A 214 35.39 -13.49 -3.26
N LYS A 215 35.46 -14.78 -3.56
CA LYS A 215 35.18 -15.34 -4.88
C LYS A 215 33.72 -15.71 -5.07
N ILE A 216 32.96 -15.80 -3.97
CA ILE A 216 31.56 -16.18 -4.01
C ILE A 216 30.73 -15.04 -4.61
N VAL A 217 30.00 -15.37 -5.67
CA VAL A 217 28.88 -14.58 -6.20
C VAL A 217 27.60 -15.31 -5.79
N ASN A 218 26.94 -14.77 -4.78
CA ASN A 218 25.73 -15.34 -4.20
C ASN A 218 24.48 -14.75 -4.87
N VAL A 219 23.63 -15.63 -5.42
CA VAL A 219 22.49 -15.26 -6.24
C VAL A 219 21.21 -15.86 -5.66
N ALA A 220 20.21 -15.04 -5.36
CA ALA A 220 18.89 -15.53 -4.98
C ALA A 220 17.96 -15.61 -6.20
N VAL A 221 17.34 -16.77 -6.39
CA VAL A 221 16.23 -16.96 -7.36
C VAL A 221 14.92 -16.85 -6.60
N THR A 222 14.07 -15.88 -6.94
CA THR A 222 12.94 -15.51 -6.08
C THR A 222 11.69 -15.11 -6.87
N PRO A 223 10.47 -15.32 -6.33
CA PRO A 223 9.23 -14.82 -6.93
C PRO A 223 9.02 -13.29 -6.77
N CYS A 224 9.99 -12.55 -6.21
CA CYS A 224 9.78 -11.21 -5.68
C CYS A 224 10.78 -10.18 -6.23
N THR A 225 10.27 -9.05 -6.73
CA THR A 225 11.12 -7.92 -7.15
C THR A 225 11.66 -7.13 -5.96
N ALA A 226 10.92 -7.04 -4.84
CA ALA A 226 11.36 -6.29 -3.67
C ALA A 226 12.60 -6.88 -2.98
N LYS A 227 12.93 -8.16 -3.23
CA LYS A 227 14.19 -8.77 -2.77
C LYS A 227 15.42 -8.09 -3.40
N LYS A 228 15.31 -7.56 -4.62
CA LYS A 228 16.36 -6.74 -5.24
C LYS A 228 16.65 -5.48 -4.41
N TYR A 229 15.63 -4.86 -3.82
CA TYR A 229 15.82 -3.74 -2.89
C TYR A 229 16.40 -4.21 -1.55
N GLU A 230 15.88 -5.30 -0.99
CA GLU A 230 16.32 -5.83 0.31
C GLU A 230 17.83 -6.07 0.36
N ILE A 231 18.39 -6.79 -0.62
CA ILE A 231 19.82 -7.13 -0.64
C ILE A 231 20.73 -5.91 -0.84
N ARG A 232 20.15 -4.74 -1.15
CA ARG A 232 20.84 -3.45 -1.32
C ARG A 232 20.68 -2.50 -0.13
N ARG A 233 19.88 -2.87 0.88
CA ARG A 233 19.77 -2.09 2.12
C ARG A 233 21.13 -2.01 2.80
N GLU A 234 21.52 -0.84 3.29
CA GLU A 234 22.89 -0.56 3.75
C GLU A 234 23.39 -1.65 4.70
N GLU A 235 22.57 -2.03 5.69
CA GLU A 235 22.83 -3.01 6.73
C GLU A 235 22.98 -4.48 6.28
N MET A 236 22.74 -4.82 5.00
CA MET A 236 22.85 -6.20 4.48
C MET A 236 24.29 -6.57 4.06
N HIS A 237 25.21 -6.52 5.02
CA HIS A 237 26.65 -6.80 4.87
C HIS A 237 27.25 -7.52 6.11
N ALA A 238 26.45 -8.34 6.81
CA ALA A 238 26.89 -9.03 8.03
C ALA A 238 28.13 -9.93 7.82
N ALA A 239 28.22 -10.63 6.69
CA ALA A 239 29.42 -11.41 6.35
C ALA A 239 30.66 -10.52 6.17
N GLY A 240 30.52 -9.36 5.54
CA GLY A 240 31.61 -8.39 5.39
C GLY A 240 32.14 -7.94 6.75
N THR A 241 31.23 -7.53 7.64
CA THR A 241 31.59 -7.16 9.02
C THR A 241 32.25 -8.30 9.78
N TYR A 242 31.73 -9.53 9.66
CA TYR A 242 32.29 -10.70 10.32
C TYR A 242 33.69 -11.08 9.83
N LEU A 243 33.94 -10.92 8.52
CA LEU A 243 35.20 -11.30 7.87
C LEU A 243 36.22 -10.15 7.82
N GLY A 244 35.83 -8.91 8.16
CA GLY A 244 36.68 -7.73 8.01
C GLY A 244 36.83 -7.27 6.56
N GLU A 245 35.80 -7.47 5.74
CA GLU A 245 35.75 -7.14 4.31
C GLU A 245 34.68 -6.07 4.05
N GLU A 246 35.07 -4.79 4.07
CA GLU A 246 34.15 -3.64 4.03
C GLU A 246 33.22 -3.63 2.80
N ASP A 247 33.71 -4.04 1.64
CA ASP A 247 32.95 -4.01 0.38
C ASP A 247 32.05 -5.27 0.18
N MET A 248 32.08 -6.23 1.11
CA MET A 248 31.37 -7.49 0.94
C MET A 248 29.90 -7.39 1.35
N ARG A 249 29.01 -7.58 0.37
CA ARG A 249 27.56 -7.75 0.57
C ARG A 249 27.22 -9.18 0.97
N ASP A 250 26.10 -9.37 1.67
CA ASP A 250 25.61 -10.70 2.05
C ASP A 250 25.10 -11.52 0.84
N MET A 251 24.39 -10.84 -0.06
CA MET A 251 23.83 -11.38 -1.31
C MET A 251 24.19 -10.42 -2.45
N ASP A 252 24.66 -10.95 -3.57
CA ASP A 252 25.22 -10.13 -4.65
C ASP A 252 24.17 -9.77 -5.71
N TYR A 253 23.33 -10.76 -6.08
CA TYR A 253 22.29 -10.58 -7.08
C TYR A 253 20.99 -11.28 -6.70
N VAL A 254 19.90 -10.80 -7.29
CA VAL A 254 18.59 -11.42 -7.22
C VAL A 254 18.05 -11.54 -8.64
N ILE A 255 17.66 -12.75 -9.06
CA ILE A 255 16.93 -12.96 -10.31
C ILE A 255 15.52 -13.46 -10.01
N THR A 256 14.53 -12.98 -10.77
CA THR A 256 13.15 -13.44 -10.63
C THR A 256 12.92 -14.80 -11.30
N THR A 257 11.76 -15.41 -11.02
CA THR A 257 11.29 -16.61 -11.74
C THR A 257 11.21 -16.36 -13.26
N ARG A 258 10.71 -15.19 -13.68
CA ARG A 258 10.65 -14.82 -15.11
C ARG A 258 12.02 -14.55 -15.72
N GLU A 259 12.95 -13.96 -14.97
CA GLU A 259 14.34 -13.79 -15.43
C GLU A 259 15.03 -15.14 -15.65
N LEU A 260 14.85 -16.10 -14.73
CA LEU A 260 15.39 -17.45 -14.90
C LEU A 260 14.80 -18.12 -16.15
N ALA A 261 13.48 -18.04 -16.34
CA ALA A 261 12.83 -18.59 -17.52
C ALA A 261 13.28 -17.90 -18.82
N GLY A 262 13.41 -16.57 -18.80
CA GLY A 262 13.96 -15.78 -19.91
C GLY A 262 15.37 -16.20 -20.28
N TRP A 263 16.25 -16.34 -19.28
CA TRP A 263 17.62 -16.81 -19.48
C TRP A 263 17.67 -18.23 -20.06
N ALA A 264 16.85 -19.14 -19.55
CA ALA A 264 16.75 -20.51 -20.08
C ALA A 264 16.34 -20.54 -21.55
N ARG A 265 15.33 -19.72 -21.94
CA ARG A 265 14.89 -19.60 -23.34
C ARG A 265 15.98 -19.01 -24.24
N GLU A 266 16.70 -18.01 -23.76
CA GLU A 266 17.84 -17.43 -24.49
C GLU A 266 18.98 -18.42 -24.72
N GLN A 267 19.18 -19.37 -23.82
CA GLN A 267 20.16 -20.47 -23.96
C GLN A 267 19.59 -21.69 -24.69
N GLU A 268 18.36 -21.60 -25.22
CA GLU A 268 17.69 -22.68 -25.94
C GLU A 268 17.60 -23.99 -25.14
N ILE A 269 17.44 -23.90 -23.80
CA ILE A 269 17.36 -25.06 -22.91
C ILE A 269 15.94 -25.66 -22.95
N ASP A 270 15.85 -26.95 -23.26
CA ASP A 270 14.62 -27.73 -23.19
C ASP A 270 14.29 -28.12 -21.74
N PHE A 271 13.69 -27.17 -21.01
CA PHE A 271 13.37 -27.33 -19.59
C PHE A 271 12.48 -28.55 -19.29
N VAL A 272 11.49 -28.84 -20.16
CA VAL A 272 10.52 -29.92 -19.96
C VAL A 272 11.22 -31.28 -19.92
N ASN A 273 12.26 -31.45 -20.73
CA ASN A 273 13.01 -32.70 -20.84
C ASN A 273 14.30 -32.73 -20.02
N LEU A 274 14.58 -31.71 -19.19
CA LEU A 274 15.70 -31.76 -18.25
C LEU A 274 15.52 -32.93 -17.25
N PRO A 275 16.62 -33.64 -16.91
CA PRO A 275 16.59 -34.61 -15.83
C PRO A 275 16.28 -33.90 -14.51
N GLU A 276 15.76 -34.64 -13.53
CA GLU A 276 15.71 -34.14 -12.16
C GLU A 276 17.12 -34.16 -11.56
N ASP A 277 17.47 -33.12 -10.81
CA ASP A 277 18.71 -33.06 -10.03
C ASP A 277 18.40 -32.68 -8.57
N ALA A 278 19.38 -32.83 -7.68
CA ALA A 278 19.26 -32.51 -6.27
C ALA A 278 20.10 -31.28 -5.92
N PHE A 279 19.62 -30.52 -4.94
CA PHE A 279 20.41 -29.48 -4.28
C PHE A 279 21.73 -30.06 -3.75
N ASP A 280 22.75 -29.21 -3.69
CA ASP A 280 24.03 -29.60 -3.10
C ASP A 280 23.89 -29.93 -1.61
N SER A 281 24.83 -30.75 -1.12
CA SER A 281 24.91 -31.09 0.29
C SER A 281 25.28 -29.85 1.12
N LEU A 282 24.67 -29.72 2.31
CA LEU A 282 24.75 -28.56 3.21
C LEU A 282 23.97 -27.34 2.69
N MET A 283 22.92 -26.94 3.41
CA MET A 283 21.95 -25.90 3.03
C MET A 283 21.05 -26.24 1.83
N GLY A 284 20.99 -27.52 1.45
CA GLY A 284 20.06 -28.03 0.43
C GLY A 284 18.82 -28.72 1.02
N LYS A 285 18.84 -29.10 2.31
CA LYS A 285 17.72 -29.77 2.99
C LYS A 285 16.91 -28.80 3.82
N ALA A 286 15.59 -28.90 3.71
CA ALA A 286 14.64 -28.09 4.48
C ALA A 286 13.51 -28.95 5.04
N SER A 287 12.79 -28.39 6.01
CA SER A 287 11.54 -28.94 6.52
C SER A 287 10.34 -28.52 5.66
N GLY A 288 9.22 -29.22 5.82
CA GLY A 288 7.94 -28.82 5.25
C GLY A 288 7.44 -27.45 5.75
N ALA A 289 7.81 -27.03 6.97
CA ALA A 289 7.57 -25.68 7.44
C ALA A 289 8.30 -24.64 6.59
N GLY A 290 9.55 -24.90 6.19
CA GLY A 290 10.28 -24.05 5.25
C GLY A 290 9.67 -24.02 3.84
N VAL A 291 9.05 -25.11 3.39
CA VAL A 291 8.38 -25.19 2.07
C VAL A 291 7.15 -24.28 1.99
N ILE A 292 6.33 -24.24 3.05
CA ILE A 292 5.05 -23.49 3.04
C ILE A 292 5.23 -21.98 3.20
N PHE A 293 6.44 -21.47 3.47
CA PHE A 293 6.75 -20.02 3.54
C PHE A 293 6.27 -19.23 2.32
N GLY A 294 6.16 -19.90 1.16
CA GLY A 294 5.68 -19.27 -0.06
C GLY A 294 4.20 -18.85 -0.01
N ASN A 295 3.40 -19.48 0.86
CA ASN A 295 1.97 -19.28 0.99
C ASN A 295 1.66 -18.25 2.08
N THR A 296 0.61 -17.45 1.87
CA THR A 296 0.04 -16.63 2.93
C THR A 296 -0.52 -17.51 4.07
N GLY A 297 0.00 -17.31 5.28
CA GLY A 297 -0.25 -18.12 6.47
C GLY A 297 0.78 -19.22 6.71
N GLY A 298 1.70 -19.45 5.76
CA GLY A 298 2.72 -20.47 5.89
C GLY A 298 3.81 -20.12 6.91
N VAL A 299 4.17 -18.84 7.04
CA VAL A 299 5.14 -18.38 8.05
C VAL A 299 4.53 -18.49 9.44
N MET A 300 3.28 -18.07 9.58
CA MET A 300 2.47 -18.22 10.79
C MET A 300 2.43 -19.69 11.24
N GLU A 301 2.05 -20.59 10.34
CA GLU A 301 1.97 -22.02 10.63
C GLU A 301 3.33 -22.60 11.05
N ALA A 302 4.40 -22.27 10.31
CA ALA A 302 5.76 -22.70 10.59
C ALA A 302 6.27 -22.21 11.96
N ALA A 303 6.02 -20.95 12.31
CA ALA A 303 6.41 -20.36 13.58
C ALA A 303 5.66 -21.01 14.75
N LEU A 304 4.35 -21.25 14.61
CA LEU A 304 3.53 -21.87 15.64
C LEU A 304 3.92 -23.33 15.89
N ARG A 305 4.28 -24.11 14.86
CA ARG A 305 4.82 -25.48 15.02
C ARG A 305 6.05 -25.49 15.94
N THR A 306 6.97 -24.55 15.75
CA THR A 306 8.21 -24.47 16.55
C THR A 306 7.97 -23.85 17.92
N ALA A 307 7.18 -22.78 17.99
CA ALA A 307 6.87 -22.12 19.26
C ALA A 307 6.17 -23.06 20.24
N TYR A 308 5.26 -23.91 19.75
CA TYR A 308 4.58 -24.90 20.57
C TYR A 308 5.58 -25.83 21.27
N GLU A 309 6.50 -26.43 20.53
CA GLU A 309 7.46 -27.39 21.09
C GLU A 309 8.46 -26.72 22.03
N PHE A 310 8.92 -25.51 21.70
CA PHE A 310 9.83 -24.77 22.58
C PHE A 310 9.20 -24.35 23.90
N MET A 311 7.90 -24.02 23.89
CA MET A 311 7.20 -23.60 25.11
C MET A 311 6.72 -24.78 25.97
N THR A 312 6.32 -25.89 25.35
CA THR A 312 5.69 -27.02 26.05
C THR A 312 6.65 -28.18 26.31
N GLY A 313 7.72 -28.31 25.52
CA GLY A 313 8.58 -29.50 25.48
C GLY A 313 7.91 -30.72 24.82
N GLU A 314 6.71 -30.55 24.26
CA GLU A 314 5.95 -31.59 23.57
C GLU A 314 5.86 -31.32 22.07
N LYS A 315 5.74 -32.37 21.25
CA LYS A 315 5.53 -32.19 19.81
C LYS A 315 4.27 -31.39 19.53
N ALA A 316 4.35 -30.51 18.55
CA ALA A 316 3.18 -29.79 18.05
C ALA A 316 2.02 -30.76 17.71
N PRO A 317 0.77 -30.47 18.10
CA PRO A 317 -0.38 -31.30 17.75
C PRO A 317 -0.64 -31.26 16.23
N GLU A 318 -1.29 -32.30 15.70
CA GLU A 318 -1.55 -32.44 14.25
C GLU A 318 -2.25 -31.23 13.64
N VAL A 319 -3.12 -30.55 14.40
CA VAL A 319 -3.82 -29.33 13.96
C VAL A 319 -2.88 -28.17 13.59
N LEU A 320 -1.66 -28.09 14.16
CA LEU A 320 -0.68 -27.06 13.78
C LEU A 320 0.06 -27.38 12.49
N TYR A 321 -0.02 -28.62 11.99
CA TYR A 321 0.52 -29.01 10.69
C TYR A 321 -0.47 -28.81 9.54
N GLU A 322 -1.74 -28.56 9.87
CA GLU A 322 -2.81 -28.16 8.95
C GLU A 322 -3.71 -27.14 9.63
N LEU A 323 -3.16 -25.96 9.91
CA LEU A 323 -3.87 -24.90 10.63
C LEU A 323 -4.83 -24.16 9.69
N GLU A 324 -5.95 -24.80 9.36
CA GLU A 324 -6.94 -24.29 8.39
C GLU A 324 -7.39 -22.83 8.61
N PRO A 325 -7.61 -22.32 9.84
CA PRO A 325 -8.01 -20.93 10.04
C PRO A 325 -7.04 -19.88 9.51
N VAL A 326 -5.74 -20.21 9.39
CA VAL A 326 -4.73 -19.28 8.85
C VAL A 326 -4.44 -19.53 7.37
N ARG A 327 -5.06 -20.54 6.74
CA ARG A 327 -4.94 -20.85 5.30
C ARG A 327 -6.05 -20.19 4.49
N GLY A 328 -5.88 -20.13 3.17
CA GLY A 328 -6.88 -19.58 2.25
C GLY A 328 -6.47 -18.25 1.61
N MET A 329 -7.44 -17.56 1.02
CA MET A 329 -7.23 -16.37 0.19
C MET A 329 -7.91 -15.10 0.73
N ASP A 330 -8.63 -15.19 1.86
CA ASP A 330 -9.23 -14.02 2.49
C ASP A 330 -8.13 -13.03 2.94
N GLY A 331 -8.37 -11.74 2.70
CA GLY A 331 -7.41 -10.64 2.91
C GLY A 331 -6.86 -10.56 4.33
N MET A 332 -7.70 -10.93 5.30
CA MET A 332 -7.39 -11.04 6.71
C MET A 332 -7.98 -12.33 7.26
N ARG A 333 -7.18 -13.08 7.99
CA ARG A 333 -7.56 -14.32 8.67
C ARG A 333 -7.07 -14.28 10.11
N GLU A 334 -7.83 -14.86 11.02
CA GLU A 334 -7.57 -14.82 12.46
C GLU A 334 -7.69 -16.21 13.06
N ALA A 335 -6.89 -16.47 14.10
CA ALA A 335 -7.02 -17.67 14.91
C ALA A 335 -6.63 -17.40 16.36
N SER A 336 -7.21 -18.18 17.27
CA SER A 336 -6.81 -18.21 18.69
C SER A 336 -6.44 -19.65 19.03
N LEU A 337 -5.25 -19.82 19.62
CA LEU A 337 -4.67 -21.13 19.88
C LEU A 337 -4.15 -21.18 21.31
N LYS A 338 -4.29 -22.33 21.97
CA LYS A 338 -3.69 -22.54 23.29
C LYS A 338 -2.32 -23.19 23.14
N ILE A 339 -1.27 -22.55 23.66
CA ILE A 339 0.10 -23.09 23.72
C ILE A 339 0.52 -23.16 25.19
N GLY A 340 0.55 -24.37 25.76
CA GLY A 340 0.68 -24.54 27.20
C GLY A 340 -0.50 -23.88 27.92
N ASP A 341 -0.23 -22.92 28.82
CA ASP A 341 -1.25 -22.15 29.53
C ASP A 341 -1.60 -20.81 28.85
N LEU A 342 -0.89 -20.44 27.78
CA LEU A 342 -1.06 -19.18 27.09
C LEU A 342 -2.08 -19.30 25.95
N GLU A 343 -3.01 -18.34 25.88
CA GLU A 343 -3.87 -18.14 24.70
C GLU A 343 -3.19 -17.16 23.73
N VAL A 344 -2.85 -17.66 22.54
CA VAL A 344 -2.14 -16.93 21.49
C VAL A 344 -3.14 -16.56 20.39
N ASN A 345 -3.51 -15.29 20.36
CA ASN A 345 -4.25 -14.67 19.25
C ASN A 345 -3.30 -14.30 18.12
N VAL A 346 -3.60 -14.78 16.91
CA VAL A 346 -2.80 -14.55 15.71
C VAL A 346 -3.64 -14.01 14.56
N ALA A 347 -2.99 -13.28 13.66
CA ALA A 347 -3.59 -12.84 12.40
C ALA A 347 -2.66 -13.09 11.22
N VAL A 348 -3.24 -13.37 10.06
CA VAL A 348 -2.54 -13.46 8.77
C VAL A 348 -3.18 -12.48 7.83
N VAL A 349 -2.35 -11.62 7.26
CA VAL A 349 -2.78 -10.56 6.36
C VAL A 349 -2.00 -10.64 5.06
N HIS A 350 -2.70 -10.48 3.94
CA HIS A 350 -2.06 -10.16 2.68
C HIS A 350 -2.63 -8.91 2.03
N GLY A 351 -1.77 -8.18 1.32
CA GLY A 351 -2.06 -6.82 0.86
C GLY A 351 -1.77 -5.79 1.96
N THR A 352 -0.99 -4.76 1.63
CA THR A 352 -0.66 -3.68 2.58
C THR A 352 -1.87 -2.82 2.91
N ARG A 353 -2.92 -2.79 2.07
CA ARG A 353 -4.23 -2.21 2.45
C ARG A 353 -4.84 -2.90 3.67
N ASN A 354 -4.96 -4.24 3.62
CA ASN A 354 -5.50 -5.01 4.74
C ASN A 354 -4.59 -4.90 5.98
N ALA A 355 -3.28 -4.73 5.79
CA ALA A 355 -2.35 -4.51 6.90
C ALA A 355 -2.61 -3.17 7.58
N SER A 356 -2.84 -2.10 6.81
CA SER A 356 -3.27 -0.80 7.32
C SER A 356 -4.57 -0.92 8.12
N ASP A 357 -5.59 -1.56 7.56
CA ASP A 357 -6.87 -1.76 8.24
C ASP A 357 -6.71 -2.51 9.57
N LEU A 358 -5.86 -3.56 9.61
CA LEU A 358 -5.56 -4.30 10.84
C LEU A 358 -4.85 -3.43 11.89
N ILE A 359 -3.87 -2.63 11.46
CA ILE A 359 -3.10 -1.76 12.36
C ILE A 359 -4.02 -0.72 13.00
N GLU A 360 -4.97 -0.15 12.26
CA GLU A 360 -5.94 0.79 12.83
C GLU A 360 -6.85 0.10 13.88
N LEU A 361 -7.30 -1.13 13.64
CA LEU A 361 -8.05 -1.90 14.64
C LEU A 361 -7.23 -2.17 15.92
N ILE A 362 -5.92 -2.39 15.78
CA ILE A 362 -5.01 -2.58 16.91
C ILE A 362 -4.83 -1.26 17.68
N LYS A 363 -4.59 -0.15 16.97
CA LYS A 363 -4.39 1.19 17.57
C LYS A 363 -5.64 1.68 18.30
N ASN A 364 -6.83 1.37 17.79
CA ASN A 364 -8.10 1.71 18.43
C ASN A 364 -8.45 0.81 19.62
N GLY A 365 -7.72 -0.28 19.83
CA GLY A 365 -7.98 -1.26 20.88
C GLY A 365 -9.14 -2.22 20.58
N ASP A 366 -9.63 -2.25 19.35
CA ASP A 366 -10.72 -3.14 18.90
C ASP A 366 -10.27 -4.60 18.81
N LYS A 367 -8.97 -4.83 18.55
CA LYS A 367 -8.36 -6.14 18.41
C LYS A 367 -7.00 -6.21 19.14
N GLN A 368 -6.69 -7.38 19.70
CA GLN A 368 -5.41 -7.65 20.36
C GLN A 368 -4.82 -8.97 19.85
N TYR A 369 -3.58 -8.91 19.36
CA TYR A 369 -2.84 -10.06 18.84
C TYR A 369 -1.48 -10.18 19.51
N HIS A 370 -0.92 -11.39 19.45
CA HIS A 370 0.45 -11.67 19.87
C HIS A 370 1.38 -11.76 18.67
N PHE A 371 0.90 -12.33 17.55
CA PHE A 371 1.72 -12.55 16.36
C PHE A 371 0.91 -12.32 15.09
N ILE A 372 1.48 -11.58 14.14
CA ILE A 372 0.82 -11.19 12.90
C ILE A 372 1.75 -11.47 11.72
N GLU A 373 1.32 -12.32 10.80
CA GLU A 373 1.98 -12.47 9.49
C GLU A 373 1.46 -11.41 8.53
N VAL A 374 2.38 -10.70 7.86
CA VAL A 374 2.04 -9.74 6.80
C VAL A 374 2.79 -10.05 5.51
N MET A 375 2.03 -10.29 4.45
CA MET A 375 2.54 -10.48 3.09
C MET A 375 2.00 -9.39 2.17
N THR A 376 2.84 -8.65 1.47
CA THR A 376 2.34 -7.59 0.58
C THR A 376 1.53 -8.11 -0.62
N CYS A 377 1.87 -9.30 -1.13
CA CYS A 377 1.31 -9.80 -2.39
C CYS A 377 0.11 -10.74 -2.13
N PRO A 378 -0.97 -10.66 -2.93
CA PRO A 378 -2.11 -11.56 -2.77
C PRO A 378 -1.72 -13.04 -2.87
N GLY A 379 -2.12 -13.83 -1.87
CA GLY A 379 -1.76 -15.24 -1.75
C GLY A 379 -0.36 -15.50 -1.16
N GLY A 380 0.43 -14.46 -0.86
CA GLY A 380 1.80 -14.59 -0.38
C GLY A 380 2.83 -14.50 -1.51
N CYS A 381 4.01 -15.08 -1.29
CA CYS A 381 5.10 -15.04 -2.26
C CYS A 381 4.77 -15.77 -3.58
N ILE A 382 3.85 -16.74 -3.56
CA ILE A 382 3.31 -17.38 -4.78
C ILE A 382 2.65 -16.40 -5.76
N GLY A 383 2.20 -15.25 -5.27
CA GLY A 383 1.62 -14.17 -6.07
C GLY A 383 2.60 -13.01 -6.30
N GLY A 384 3.89 -13.20 -5.98
CA GLY A 384 4.92 -12.17 -6.01
C GLY A 384 5.12 -11.53 -7.38
N GLY A 385 5.59 -10.27 -7.38
CA GLY A 385 5.74 -9.45 -8.58
C GLY A 385 6.73 -9.99 -9.62
N GLY A 386 7.57 -10.97 -9.27
CA GLY A 386 8.54 -11.64 -10.15
C GLY A 386 8.09 -13.00 -10.70
N GLN A 387 6.87 -13.46 -10.36
CA GLN A 387 6.33 -14.73 -10.84
C GLN A 387 5.88 -14.68 -12.30
N PRO A 388 5.71 -15.82 -12.98
CA PRO A 388 5.09 -15.89 -14.29
C PRO A 388 3.76 -15.12 -14.33
N LYS A 389 3.54 -14.41 -15.44
CA LYS A 389 2.32 -13.65 -15.67
C LYS A 389 1.15 -14.62 -15.86
N GLY A 390 -0.05 -14.14 -15.57
CA GLY A 390 -1.27 -14.96 -15.67
C GLY A 390 -2.32 -14.61 -14.62
N THR A 391 -1.95 -13.85 -13.57
CA THR A 391 -2.87 -13.42 -12.50
C THR A 391 -4.02 -12.54 -13.00
N LEU A 392 -3.84 -11.78 -14.08
CA LEU A 392 -4.92 -11.03 -14.71
C LEU A 392 -5.97 -11.92 -15.39
N GLU A 393 -5.55 -13.03 -15.97
CA GLU A 393 -6.43 -13.94 -16.72
C GLU A 393 -7.06 -14.99 -15.79
N LYS A 394 -6.24 -15.61 -14.95
CA LYS A 394 -6.59 -16.76 -14.11
C LYS A 394 -6.97 -16.38 -12.68
N GLY A 395 -6.67 -15.15 -12.24
CA GLY A 395 -7.04 -14.66 -10.91
C GLY A 395 -6.51 -15.52 -9.76
N ASP A 396 -7.37 -15.74 -8.77
CA ASP A 396 -7.04 -16.53 -7.58
C ASP A 396 -6.94 -18.03 -7.82
N GLU A 397 -7.50 -18.57 -8.91
CA GLU A 397 -7.38 -20.00 -9.22
C GLU A 397 -5.93 -20.39 -9.50
N LEU A 398 -5.18 -19.53 -10.20
CA LEU A 398 -3.73 -19.70 -10.38
C LEU A 398 -2.97 -19.68 -9.04
N ARG A 399 -3.36 -18.75 -8.14
CA ARG A 399 -2.74 -18.63 -6.82
C ARG A 399 -3.02 -19.88 -5.97
N LYS A 400 -4.26 -20.37 -5.97
CA LYS A 400 -4.67 -21.59 -5.28
C LYS A 400 -3.89 -22.81 -5.78
N ALA A 401 -3.75 -22.98 -7.10
CA ALA A 401 -2.96 -24.08 -7.66
C ALA A 401 -1.49 -24.06 -7.18
N ARG A 402 -0.86 -22.88 -7.16
CA ARG A 402 0.50 -22.71 -6.62
C ARG A 402 0.56 -22.98 -5.10
N ILE A 403 -0.44 -22.53 -4.35
CA ILE A 403 -0.56 -22.76 -2.90
C ILE A 403 -0.66 -24.25 -2.58
N GLU A 404 -1.53 -24.96 -3.30
CA GLU A 404 -1.74 -26.40 -3.16
C GLU A 404 -0.46 -27.17 -3.45
N GLY A 405 0.31 -26.80 -4.48
CA GLY A 405 1.59 -27.44 -4.79
C GLY A 405 2.60 -27.41 -3.62
N LEU A 406 2.66 -26.32 -2.85
CA LEU A 406 3.53 -26.23 -1.67
C LEU A 406 2.97 -27.03 -0.47
N TYR A 407 1.66 -26.96 -0.20
CA TYR A 407 1.05 -27.75 0.87
C TYR A 407 1.12 -29.26 0.62
N ASP A 408 0.92 -29.69 -0.63
CA ASP A 408 1.05 -31.09 -1.04
C ASP A 408 2.47 -31.61 -0.83
N LYS A 409 3.48 -30.77 -1.05
CA LYS A 409 4.87 -31.12 -0.76
C LYS A 409 5.08 -31.26 0.75
N ASP A 410 4.66 -30.29 1.57
CA ASP A 410 4.76 -30.36 3.04
C ASP A 410 4.09 -31.62 3.60
N LYS A 411 2.87 -31.96 3.14
CA LYS A 411 2.16 -33.18 3.54
C LYS A 411 2.92 -34.48 3.26
N LYS A 412 3.73 -34.51 2.20
CA LYS A 412 4.52 -35.69 1.79
C LYS A 412 5.88 -35.77 2.50
N MET A 413 6.28 -34.74 3.23
CA MET A 413 7.57 -34.70 3.91
C MET A 413 7.51 -35.36 5.30
N THR A 414 8.55 -36.10 5.66
CA THR A 414 8.71 -36.63 7.02
C THR A 414 9.14 -35.54 8.00
N LEU A 415 10.05 -34.66 7.56
CA LEU A 415 10.53 -33.52 8.34
C LEU A 415 9.62 -32.32 8.04
N ARG A 416 8.78 -31.92 9.00
CA ARG A 416 7.77 -30.84 8.81
C ARG A 416 7.92 -29.66 9.76
N SER A 417 8.87 -29.71 10.70
CA SER A 417 9.14 -28.65 11.66
C SER A 417 10.57 -28.14 11.53
N SER A 418 10.74 -26.83 11.55
CA SER A 418 12.04 -26.18 11.30
C SER A 418 13.11 -26.57 12.32
N HIS A 419 12.74 -26.65 13.60
CA HIS A 419 13.65 -27.04 14.68
C HIS A 419 14.04 -28.52 14.65
N GLU A 420 13.39 -29.36 13.84
CA GLU A 420 13.77 -30.75 13.64
C GLU A 420 14.83 -30.91 12.52
N ASN A 421 15.13 -29.86 11.75
CA ASN A 421 16.12 -29.91 10.68
C ASN A 421 17.54 -30.09 11.23
N GLU A 422 18.16 -31.23 10.96
CA GLU A 422 19.49 -31.59 11.50
C GLU A 422 20.60 -30.65 11.01
N GLU A 423 20.51 -30.13 9.79
CA GLU A 423 21.51 -29.16 9.29
C GLU A 423 21.41 -27.82 10.05
N ILE A 424 20.19 -27.43 10.46
CA ILE A 424 19.96 -26.24 11.29
C ILE A 424 20.49 -26.46 12.72
N LYS A 425 20.19 -27.61 13.33
CA LYS A 425 20.74 -27.95 14.65
C LYS A 425 22.26 -27.94 14.65
N GLN A 426 22.88 -28.48 13.59
CA GLN A 426 24.32 -28.49 13.43
C GLN A 426 24.89 -27.08 13.24
N LEU A 427 24.24 -26.24 12.41
CA LEU A 427 24.62 -24.86 12.20
C LEU A 427 24.63 -24.06 13.51
N TYR A 428 23.59 -24.17 14.34
CA TYR A 428 23.59 -23.55 15.66
C TYR A 428 24.69 -24.12 16.54
N LYS A 429 24.78 -25.44 16.67
CA LYS A 429 25.80 -26.07 17.53
C LYS A 429 27.24 -25.65 17.20
N GLU A 430 27.55 -25.51 15.92
CA GLU A 430 28.92 -25.27 15.46
C GLU A 430 29.27 -23.80 15.23
N PHE A 431 28.26 -22.95 14.98
CA PHE A 431 28.48 -21.57 14.57
C PHE A 431 27.68 -20.58 15.42
N TYR A 432 26.35 -20.54 15.29
CA TYR A 432 25.52 -19.51 15.94
C TYR A 432 25.26 -19.74 17.43
N GLY A 433 25.62 -20.88 18.00
CA GLY A 433 25.32 -21.28 19.37
C GLY A 433 23.85 -21.69 19.57
N LYS A 434 22.99 -20.70 19.77
CA LYS A 434 21.54 -20.86 19.97
C LYS A 434 20.79 -19.69 19.32
N PRO A 435 19.47 -19.81 19.07
CA PRO A 435 18.67 -18.65 18.68
C PRO A 435 18.84 -17.50 19.67
N LEU A 436 18.85 -16.27 19.15
CA LEU A 436 19.05 -15.04 19.91
C LEU A 436 20.38 -15.00 20.69
N SER A 437 21.40 -15.73 20.25
CA SER A 437 22.76 -15.54 20.77
C SER A 437 23.36 -14.24 20.23
N GLU A 438 24.42 -13.74 20.87
CA GLU A 438 25.12 -12.53 20.39
C GLU A 438 25.58 -12.63 18.92
N LEU A 439 26.07 -13.81 18.49
CA LEU A 439 26.48 -13.99 17.10
C LEU A 439 25.28 -14.14 16.17
N ALA A 440 24.22 -14.83 16.61
CA ALA A 440 22.98 -14.94 15.85
C ALA A 440 22.36 -13.55 15.64
N GLU A 441 22.24 -12.73 16.68
CA GLU A 441 21.74 -11.36 16.60
C GLU A 441 22.56 -10.51 15.62
N LYS A 442 23.89 -10.54 15.71
CA LYS A 442 24.77 -9.76 14.80
C LYS A 442 24.65 -10.17 13.34
N MET A 443 24.38 -11.45 13.06
CA MET A 443 24.44 -11.99 11.70
C MET A 443 23.06 -12.12 11.05
N LEU A 444 22.07 -12.52 11.85
CA LEU A 444 20.75 -12.97 11.42
C LEU A 444 19.64 -11.99 11.79
N HIS A 445 19.92 -10.93 12.55
CA HIS A 445 18.93 -9.90 12.89
C HIS A 445 19.29 -8.55 12.26
N THR A 446 18.27 -7.70 12.16
CA THR A 446 18.36 -6.36 11.58
C THR A 446 17.53 -5.37 12.40
N ILE A 447 17.72 -4.09 12.10
CA ILE A 447 16.89 -2.99 12.57
C ILE A 447 16.20 -2.35 11.37
N TYR A 448 15.13 -1.60 11.64
CA TYR A 448 14.35 -0.87 10.64
C TYR A 448 14.41 0.62 10.95
N GLU A 449 14.24 1.44 9.93
CA GLU A 449 14.42 2.88 10.04
C GLU A 449 13.13 3.61 9.67
N ASP A 450 12.86 4.73 10.33
CA ASP A 450 11.80 5.64 9.93
C ASP A 450 12.15 6.26 8.57
N LYS A 451 11.32 5.96 7.56
CA LYS A 451 11.42 6.49 6.19
C LYS A 451 10.18 7.30 5.81
N SER A 452 9.42 7.79 6.79
CA SER A 452 8.24 8.63 6.56
C SER A 452 8.56 9.92 5.81
N GLU A 453 9.81 10.39 5.87
CA GLU A 453 10.29 11.50 5.06
C GLU A 453 10.20 11.27 3.55
N LEU A 454 10.18 10.01 3.08
CA LEU A 454 9.98 9.68 1.66
C LEU A 454 8.59 10.07 1.16
N LEU A 455 7.64 10.31 2.07
CA LEU A 455 6.32 10.85 1.76
C LEU A 455 6.29 12.39 1.65
N GLY A 456 7.46 13.05 1.62
CA GLY A 456 7.57 14.50 1.44
C GLY A 456 8.10 15.30 2.63
N GLY A 457 8.85 14.66 3.54
CA GLY A 457 9.54 15.36 4.63
C GLY A 457 8.63 16.03 5.65
N LYS A 458 7.38 15.58 5.80
CA LYS A 458 6.50 16.07 6.86
C LYS A 458 6.51 15.08 8.03
N LYS A 459 7.25 15.44 9.10
CA LYS A 459 6.47 15.76 10.31
C LYS A 459 5.53 16.86 9.84
N MET A 460 4.23 16.62 9.80
CA MET A 460 3.25 17.65 9.41
C MET A 460 3.59 18.97 10.10
N SER A 461 4.26 19.87 9.37
CA SER A 461 4.56 21.20 9.85
C SER A 461 3.31 22.01 9.60
N THR A 462 2.70 22.46 10.69
CA THR A 462 1.44 23.23 10.73
C THR A 462 1.62 24.70 10.37
N VAL A 463 2.79 25.10 9.85
CA VAL A 463 3.09 26.53 9.60
C VAL A 463 2.99 26.85 8.11
N LYS A 464 2.03 27.73 7.77
CA LYS A 464 1.83 28.29 6.43
C LYS A 464 2.12 29.80 6.45
N TYR A 465 2.64 30.34 5.35
CA TYR A 465 2.85 31.77 5.17
C TYR A 465 2.16 32.24 3.88
N ARG A 466 1.46 33.37 3.92
CA ARG A 466 0.77 33.97 2.78
C ARG A 466 1.50 35.22 2.34
N CYS A 467 1.86 35.31 1.06
CA CYS A 467 2.35 36.55 0.46
C CYS A 467 1.23 37.59 0.45
N SER A 468 1.37 38.68 1.20
CA SER A 468 0.33 39.73 1.31
C SER A 468 0.07 40.49 0.00
N VAL A 469 0.95 40.35 -0.99
CA VAL A 469 0.86 41.04 -2.29
C VAL A 469 0.09 40.24 -3.34
N CYS A 470 0.23 38.91 -3.37
CA CYS A 470 -0.34 38.08 -4.45
C CYS A 470 -1.07 36.82 -3.96
N GLY A 471 -1.09 36.58 -2.65
CA GLY A 471 -1.81 35.47 -2.05
C GLY A 471 -1.11 34.11 -2.15
N TYR A 472 0.09 34.02 -2.74
CA TYR A 472 0.87 32.78 -2.78
C TYR A 472 1.09 32.22 -1.36
N ILE A 473 0.71 30.96 -1.15
CA ILE A 473 0.89 30.24 0.11
C ILE A 473 2.18 29.43 0.02
N HIS A 474 3.09 29.69 0.94
CA HIS A 474 4.27 28.89 1.17
C HIS A 474 4.01 27.98 2.38
N GLU A 475 4.11 26.67 2.19
CA GLU A 475 4.00 25.70 3.30
C GLU A 475 5.39 25.39 3.84
N GLY A 476 5.58 25.52 5.16
CA GLY A 476 6.87 25.38 5.83
C GLY A 476 7.54 26.72 6.17
N GLU A 477 8.67 26.66 6.89
CA GLU A 477 9.48 27.83 7.25
C GLU A 477 9.97 28.58 5.99
N LEU A 478 10.10 29.91 6.06
CA LEU A 478 10.61 30.73 4.97
C LEU A 478 12.16 30.76 5.02
N PRO A 479 12.88 30.22 4.02
CA PRO A 479 14.35 30.26 4.01
C PRO A 479 14.92 31.68 3.93
N GLU A 480 16.16 31.87 4.40
CA GLU A 480 16.84 33.17 4.32
C GLU A 480 17.01 33.61 2.85
N GLY A 481 16.56 34.84 2.52
CA GLY A 481 16.57 35.35 1.15
C GLY A 481 15.43 34.85 0.24
N PHE A 482 14.43 34.14 0.80
CA PHE A 482 13.27 33.68 0.04
C PHE A 482 12.54 34.84 -0.67
N THR A 483 12.14 34.61 -1.92
CA THR A 483 11.39 35.57 -2.74
C THR A 483 10.14 34.89 -3.27
N CYS A 484 9.01 35.61 -3.23
CA CYS A 484 7.73 35.09 -3.69
C CYS A 484 7.86 34.60 -5.14
N PRO A 485 7.54 33.33 -5.44
CA PRO A 485 7.70 32.79 -6.79
C PRO A 485 6.75 33.44 -7.79
N ILE A 486 5.63 34.02 -7.32
CA ILE A 486 4.63 34.68 -8.16
C ILE A 486 4.97 36.16 -8.37
N CYS A 487 5.01 36.98 -7.30
CA CYS A 487 5.19 38.43 -7.44
C CYS A 487 6.64 38.92 -7.27
N LYS A 488 7.59 38.02 -7.02
CA LYS A 488 9.03 38.28 -6.85
C LYS A 488 9.41 39.21 -5.70
N GLN A 489 8.45 39.53 -4.82
CA GLN A 489 8.70 40.32 -3.61
C GLN A 489 9.42 39.49 -2.54
N PRO A 490 10.23 40.11 -1.66
CA PRO A 490 11.04 39.41 -0.67
C PRO A 490 10.19 38.77 0.45
N ALA A 491 10.76 37.81 1.18
CA ALA A 491 10.11 37.11 2.30
C ALA A 491 9.48 38.04 3.35
N SER A 492 9.94 39.29 3.47
CA SER A 492 9.36 40.29 4.37
C SER A 492 7.91 40.65 4.06
N VAL A 493 7.40 40.33 2.86
CA VAL A 493 5.97 40.52 2.51
C VAL A 493 5.12 39.26 2.77
N PHE A 494 5.69 38.22 3.38
CA PHE A 494 4.94 37.04 3.79
C PHE A 494 4.48 37.19 5.23
N GLU A 495 3.18 36.99 5.41
CA GLU A 495 2.52 36.98 6.70
C GLU A 495 2.32 35.54 7.11
N LYS A 496 2.67 35.19 8.35
CA LYS A 496 2.37 33.85 8.89
C LYS A 496 0.85 33.69 8.91
N VAL A 497 0.36 32.66 8.25
CA VAL A 497 -1.03 32.24 8.34
C VAL A 497 -1.13 31.54 9.69
N GLU A 498 -1.42 32.31 10.73
CA GLU A 498 -2.04 31.73 11.91
C GLU A 498 -3.41 31.24 11.46
N GLU A 499 -3.66 29.94 11.59
CA GLU A 499 -4.98 29.40 11.31
C GLU A 499 -5.99 30.16 12.17
N ALA A 500 -6.79 30.98 11.52
CA ALA A 500 -8.02 31.44 12.12
C ALA A 500 -8.86 30.20 12.35
N ALA A 501 -9.03 29.83 13.62
CA ALA A 501 -9.81 28.69 14.08
C ALA A 501 -11.22 28.70 13.45
N GLY A 502 -11.37 28.02 12.33
CA GLY A 502 -12.64 27.47 11.88
C GLY A 502 -12.85 26.18 12.67
N GLY A 503 -13.96 26.09 13.41
CA GLY A 503 -14.14 25.08 14.46
C GLY A 503 -13.82 23.67 14.00
N GLU A 504 -12.81 23.06 14.62
CA GLU A 504 -12.56 21.63 14.51
C GLU A 504 -13.86 20.88 14.84
N ASN A 505 -14.24 19.92 14.00
CA ASN A 505 -15.29 18.96 14.33
C ASN A 505 -14.85 18.22 15.61
N PRO A 506 -15.44 18.53 16.78
CA PRO A 506 -14.95 18.00 18.06
C PRO A 506 -15.30 16.51 18.22
N TYR A 507 -16.02 15.94 17.25
CA TYR A 507 -16.49 14.57 17.23
C TYR A 507 -15.72 13.72 16.21
N ALA A 508 -14.72 14.26 15.51
CA ALA A 508 -13.97 13.58 14.45
C ALA A 508 -13.46 12.19 14.91
N GLY A 509 -13.76 11.16 14.13
CA GLY A 509 -13.37 9.77 14.40
C GLY A 509 -14.26 9.04 15.41
N THR A 510 -15.26 9.69 16.02
CA THR A 510 -16.12 9.08 17.03
C THR A 510 -17.43 8.51 16.44
N GLN A 511 -18.09 7.62 17.18
CA GLN A 511 -19.46 7.20 16.85
C GLN A 511 -20.46 8.38 16.89
N THR A 512 -20.19 9.42 17.68
CA THR A 512 -21.02 10.61 17.74
C THR A 512 -20.99 11.38 16.42
N GLU A 513 -19.84 11.49 15.75
CA GLU A 513 -19.76 12.08 14.41
C GLU A 513 -20.62 11.31 13.41
N LYS A 514 -20.55 9.98 13.41
CA LYS A 514 -21.40 9.14 12.54
C LYS A 514 -22.89 9.35 12.82
N ASN A 515 -23.28 9.44 14.10
CA ASN A 515 -24.66 9.73 14.49
C ASN A 515 -25.12 11.12 14.00
N LEU A 516 -24.25 12.13 14.08
CA LEU A 516 -24.54 13.48 13.59
C LEU A 516 -24.68 13.53 12.07
N GLN A 517 -23.84 12.80 11.33
CA GLN A 517 -23.96 12.65 9.88
C GLN A 517 -25.25 11.93 9.47
N GLU A 518 -25.62 10.87 10.19
CA GLU A 518 -26.88 10.15 9.97
C GLU A 518 -28.09 11.02 10.27
N ALA A 519 -28.09 11.76 11.39
CA ALA A 519 -29.13 12.72 11.74
C ALA A 519 -29.26 13.82 10.69
N PHE A 520 -28.15 14.41 10.24
CA PHE A 520 -28.16 15.40 9.16
C PHE A 520 -28.78 14.86 7.87
N SER A 521 -28.41 13.65 7.46
CA SER A 521 -28.97 12.99 6.27
C SER A 521 -30.48 12.74 6.43
N GLY A 522 -30.90 12.21 7.59
CA GLY A 522 -32.31 11.92 7.89
C GLY A 522 -33.20 13.16 7.84
N GLU A 523 -32.78 14.24 8.50
CA GLU A 523 -33.52 15.50 8.53
C GLU A 523 -33.57 16.18 7.15
N SER A 524 -32.47 16.09 6.38
CA SER A 524 -32.40 16.60 5.00
C SER A 524 -33.39 15.88 4.08
N GLN A 525 -33.52 14.56 4.23
CA GLN A 525 -34.52 13.77 3.51
C GLN A 525 -35.95 14.09 3.95
N ALA A 526 -36.18 14.27 5.26
CA ALA A 526 -37.50 14.59 5.82
C ALA A 526 -38.04 15.93 5.32
N ARG A 527 -37.22 16.99 5.34
CA ARG A 527 -37.53 18.31 4.76
C ARG A 527 -38.06 18.19 3.32
N ASN A 528 -37.32 17.47 2.46
CA ASN A 528 -37.65 17.35 1.05
C ASN A 528 -38.95 16.54 0.84
N LYS A 529 -39.09 15.39 1.53
CA LYS A 529 -40.33 14.58 1.48
C LYS A 529 -41.57 15.39 1.85
N TYR A 530 -41.53 16.12 2.98
CA TYR A 530 -42.68 16.91 3.43
C TYR A 530 -43.00 18.05 2.47
N THR A 531 -41.99 18.68 1.87
CA THR A 531 -42.22 19.69 0.82
C THR A 531 -42.92 19.07 -0.41
N TYR A 532 -42.55 17.85 -0.80
CA TYR A 532 -43.23 17.15 -1.89
C TYR A 532 -44.66 16.74 -1.53
N PHE A 533 -44.90 16.29 -0.29
CA PHE A 533 -46.23 15.93 0.19
C PHE A 533 -47.16 17.14 0.28
N ALA A 534 -46.64 18.31 0.67
CA ALA A 534 -47.39 19.56 0.65
C ALA A 534 -47.90 19.90 -0.76
N ASN A 535 -47.06 19.71 -1.78
CA ASN A 535 -47.47 19.93 -3.18
C ASN A 535 -48.59 19.00 -3.62
N VAL A 536 -48.59 17.74 -3.16
CA VAL A 536 -49.68 16.80 -3.43
C VAL A 536 -50.95 17.24 -2.72
N ALA A 537 -50.89 17.51 -1.41
CA ALA A 537 -52.02 17.98 -0.62
C ALA A 537 -52.66 19.26 -1.20
N MET A 538 -51.84 20.20 -1.68
CA MET A 538 -52.31 21.42 -2.34
C MET A 538 -53.03 21.13 -3.66
N ARG A 539 -52.52 20.20 -4.49
CA ARG A 539 -53.19 19.77 -5.73
C ARG A 539 -54.51 19.06 -5.47
N GLU A 540 -54.64 18.40 -4.33
CA GLU A 540 -55.86 17.71 -3.89
C GLU A 540 -56.86 18.64 -3.17
N GLY A 541 -56.49 19.91 -2.96
CA GLY A 541 -57.35 20.92 -2.29
C GLY A 541 -57.33 20.86 -0.76
N TYR A 542 -56.35 20.19 -0.17
CA TYR A 542 -56.14 20.12 1.29
C TYR A 542 -55.13 21.17 1.76
N ASP A 543 -55.44 22.46 1.59
CA ASP A 543 -54.51 23.57 1.86
C ASP A 543 -53.97 23.57 3.30
N GLN A 544 -54.81 23.25 4.30
CA GLN A 544 -54.38 23.18 5.69
C GLN A 544 -53.34 22.08 5.93
N LEU A 545 -53.47 20.92 5.27
CA LEU A 545 -52.48 19.84 5.37
C LEU A 545 -51.19 20.24 4.66
N ALA A 546 -51.27 20.94 3.53
CA ALA A 546 -50.11 21.47 2.84
C ALA A 546 -49.33 22.46 3.72
N GLU A 547 -50.01 23.39 4.39
CA GLU A 547 -49.37 24.32 5.34
C GLU A 547 -48.69 23.59 6.51
N ILE A 548 -49.33 22.55 7.06
CA ILE A 548 -48.74 21.74 8.13
C ILE A 548 -47.48 21.03 7.63
N PHE A 549 -47.51 20.41 6.44
CA PHE A 549 -46.33 19.78 5.85
C PHE A 549 -45.20 20.79 5.61
N LEU A 550 -45.50 21.99 5.10
CA LEU A 550 -44.50 23.04 4.89
C LEU A 550 -43.91 23.55 6.20
N LYS A 551 -44.74 23.70 7.24
CA LYS A 551 -44.28 24.07 8.58
C LYS A 551 -43.33 23.01 9.15
N THR A 552 -43.67 21.73 9.03
CA THR A 552 -42.79 20.63 9.47
C THR A 552 -41.52 20.58 8.65
N ALA A 553 -41.58 20.76 7.32
CA ALA A 553 -40.39 20.83 6.47
C ALA A 553 -39.43 21.95 6.91
N ARG A 554 -39.97 23.09 7.34
CA ARG A 554 -39.16 24.20 7.88
C ARG A 554 -38.47 23.83 9.20
N ASN A 555 -39.14 23.05 10.06
CA ASN A 555 -38.53 22.54 11.28
C ASN A 555 -37.37 21.59 10.97
N GLU A 556 -37.55 20.61 10.07
CA GLU A 556 -36.47 19.66 9.73
C GLU A 556 -35.29 20.36 9.05
N GLN A 557 -35.53 21.44 8.30
CA GLN A 557 -34.46 22.28 7.79
C GLN A 557 -33.60 22.90 8.92
N GLU A 558 -34.22 23.35 10.01
CA GLU A 558 -33.49 23.87 11.17
C GLU A 558 -32.78 22.75 11.93
N HIS A 559 -33.39 21.57 12.07
CA HIS A 559 -32.73 20.40 12.68
C HIS A 559 -31.47 20.01 11.90
N ALA A 560 -31.58 19.88 10.57
CA ALA A 560 -30.42 19.59 9.71
C ALA A 560 -29.33 20.66 9.85
N ARG A 561 -29.71 21.95 9.91
CA ARG A 561 -28.76 23.06 10.10
C ARG A 561 -27.99 22.94 11.41
N VAL A 562 -28.65 22.56 12.51
CA VAL A 562 -28.02 22.37 13.82
C VAL A 562 -26.96 21.28 13.74
N TRP A 563 -27.27 20.10 13.19
CA TRP A 563 -26.30 19.00 13.08
C TRP A 563 -25.13 19.33 12.14
N TYR A 564 -25.42 19.98 11.02
CA TYR A 564 -24.39 20.39 10.07
C TYR A 564 -23.44 21.47 10.66
N GLN A 565 -23.96 22.30 11.56
CA GLN A 565 -23.16 23.27 12.31
C GLN A 565 -22.29 22.60 13.37
N GLU A 566 -22.81 21.63 14.13
CA GLU A 566 -22.04 20.86 15.12
C GLU A 566 -20.88 20.08 14.49
N LEU A 567 -21.06 19.64 13.24
CA LEU A 567 -20.00 19.00 12.45
C LEU A 567 -18.93 19.98 11.94
N GLY A 568 -19.06 21.29 12.19
CA GLY A 568 -18.10 22.30 11.73
C GLY A 568 -18.22 22.64 10.24
N ASN A 569 -19.25 22.17 9.54
CA ASN A 569 -19.35 22.27 8.08
C ASN A 569 -19.93 23.61 7.56
N ILE A 570 -20.13 24.61 8.43
CA ILE A 570 -20.62 25.94 8.05
C ILE A 570 -19.51 26.98 8.27
N GLY A 571 -18.88 27.40 7.18
CA GLY A 571 -17.83 28.43 7.16
C GLY A 571 -18.34 29.81 6.73
N ALA A 572 -17.42 30.71 6.39
CA ALA A 572 -17.74 31.96 5.72
C ALA A 572 -18.05 31.73 4.23
N THR A 573 -18.46 32.79 3.52
CA THR A 573 -18.99 32.66 2.16
C THR A 573 -17.99 32.06 1.15
N PRO A 574 -16.69 32.43 1.13
CA PRO A 574 -15.70 31.77 0.28
C PRO A 574 -15.57 30.27 0.57
N GLU A 575 -15.48 29.89 1.84
CA GLU A 575 -15.31 28.51 2.29
C GLU A 575 -16.52 27.66 1.90
N ASN A 576 -17.73 28.19 2.09
CA ASN A 576 -18.96 27.51 1.70
C ASN A 576 -19.10 27.37 0.17
N LEU A 577 -18.65 28.36 -0.61
CA LEU A 577 -18.67 28.29 -2.07
C LEU A 577 -17.65 27.27 -2.60
N LEU A 578 -16.48 27.18 -1.97
CA LEU A 578 -15.48 26.16 -2.30
C LEU A 578 -15.99 24.76 -1.96
N HIS A 579 -16.50 24.57 -0.73
CA HIS A 579 -17.09 23.31 -0.30
C HIS A 579 -18.24 22.86 -1.21
N ALA A 580 -19.13 23.79 -1.61
CA ALA A 580 -20.18 23.50 -2.59
C ALA A 580 -19.59 23.09 -3.96
N ALA A 581 -18.60 23.82 -4.49
CA ALA A 581 -17.97 23.47 -5.76
C ALA A 581 -17.29 22.09 -5.75
N GLU A 582 -16.65 21.71 -4.64
CA GLU A 582 -16.00 20.41 -4.48
C GLU A 582 -17.02 19.27 -4.35
N GLY A 583 -18.11 19.49 -3.61
CA GLY A 583 -19.23 18.54 -3.55
C GLY A 583 -19.83 18.28 -4.93
N GLU A 584 -20.19 19.34 -5.65
CA GLU A 584 -20.72 19.24 -7.02
C GLU A 584 -19.73 18.52 -7.95
N ASN A 585 -18.42 18.81 -7.86
CA ASN A 585 -17.39 18.13 -8.65
C ASN A 585 -17.37 16.62 -8.42
N TYR A 586 -17.40 16.18 -7.16
CA TYR A 586 -17.49 14.77 -6.80
C TYR A 586 -18.79 14.14 -7.35
N GLU A 587 -19.91 14.84 -7.27
CA GLU A 587 -21.20 14.33 -7.73
C GLU A 587 -21.20 14.00 -9.23
N TRP A 588 -20.70 14.88 -10.10
CA TRP A 588 -20.72 14.62 -11.55
C TRP A 588 -19.51 13.85 -12.08
N THR A 589 -18.34 13.91 -11.44
CA THR A 589 -17.14 13.19 -11.91
C THR A 589 -17.09 11.74 -11.44
N ASP A 590 -17.67 11.43 -10.28
CA ASP A 590 -17.63 10.08 -9.68
C ASP A 590 -19.02 9.54 -9.34
N MET A 591 -19.78 10.20 -8.45
CA MET A 591 -20.98 9.61 -7.85
C MET A 591 -22.03 9.22 -8.90
N TYR A 592 -22.53 10.18 -9.69
CA TYR A 592 -23.56 9.91 -10.69
C TYR A 592 -23.02 9.11 -11.89
N ASP A 593 -21.72 9.19 -12.20
CA ASP A 593 -21.11 8.36 -13.25
C ASP A 593 -21.10 6.87 -12.84
N ARG A 594 -20.69 6.57 -11.60
CA ARG A 594 -20.79 5.21 -11.03
C ARG A 594 -22.24 4.73 -10.97
N PHE A 595 -23.17 5.55 -10.46
CA PHE A 595 -24.58 5.17 -10.37
C PHE A 595 -25.20 4.89 -11.74
N ALA A 596 -24.84 5.66 -12.77
CA ALA A 596 -25.29 5.41 -14.13
C ALA A 596 -24.78 4.07 -14.67
N LYS A 597 -23.51 3.74 -14.42
CA LYS A 597 -22.89 2.46 -14.83
C LYS A 597 -23.51 1.27 -14.10
N ASP A 598 -23.75 1.39 -12.80
CA ASP A 598 -24.37 0.34 -11.99
C ASP A 598 -25.82 0.10 -12.45
N ALA A 599 -26.62 1.15 -12.61
CA ALA A 599 -27.98 1.05 -13.11
C ALA A 599 -28.05 0.40 -14.51
N GLU A 600 -27.09 0.68 -15.40
CA GLU A 600 -27.05 0.06 -16.72
C GLU A 600 -26.66 -1.42 -16.67
N LYS A 601 -25.72 -1.78 -15.79
CA LYS A 601 -25.33 -3.18 -15.54
C LYS A 601 -26.49 -4.01 -14.99
N GLU A 602 -27.37 -3.39 -14.19
CA GLU A 602 -28.56 -4.01 -13.62
C GLU A 602 -29.78 -3.99 -14.55
N GLY A 603 -29.66 -3.39 -15.74
CA GLY A 603 -30.73 -3.33 -16.75
C GLY A 603 -31.72 -2.17 -16.58
N PHE A 604 -31.44 -1.19 -15.71
CA PHE A 604 -32.25 0.01 -15.49
C PHE A 604 -31.80 1.18 -16.39
N SER A 605 -31.83 0.99 -17.72
CA SER A 605 -31.28 1.95 -18.68
C SER A 605 -31.92 3.34 -18.61
N GLU A 606 -33.22 3.46 -18.34
CA GLU A 606 -33.88 4.77 -18.17
C GLU A 606 -33.37 5.53 -16.93
N LEU A 607 -33.04 4.81 -15.85
CA LEU A 607 -32.51 5.42 -14.64
C LEU A 607 -31.04 5.82 -14.83
N ALA A 608 -30.25 4.99 -15.53
CA ALA A 608 -28.89 5.33 -15.93
C ALA A 608 -28.85 6.63 -16.77
N GLU A 609 -29.78 6.79 -17.72
CA GLU A 609 -29.89 8.02 -18.50
C GLU A 609 -30.25 9.23 -17.63
N LYS A 610 -31.13 9.05 -16.63
CA LYS A 610 -31.45 10.12 -15.67
C LYS A 610 -30.23 10.53 -14.85
N PHE A 611 -29.46 9.59 -14.31
CA PHE A 611 -28.22 9.90 -13.57
C PHE A 611 -27.22 10.69 -14.43
N ARG A 612 -27.03 10.31 -15.70
CA ARG A 612 -26.16 11.06 -16.63
C ARG A 612 -26.64 12.49 -16.86
N LYS A 613 -27.96 12.68 -17.00
CA LYS A 613 -28.54 14.02 -17.19
C LYS A 613 -28.39 14.87 -15.92
N VAL A 614 -28.54 14.29 -14.74
CA VAL A 614 -28.30 14.98 -13.47
C VAL A 614 -26.82 15.34 -13.33
N ALA A 615 -25.89 14.43 -13.61
CA ALA A 615 -24.45 14.72 -13.61
C ALA A 615 -24.09 15.92 -14.52
N ALA A 616 -24.68 15.99 -15.72
CA ALA A 616 -24.48 17.13 -16.61
C ALA A 616 -24.99 18.46 -16.03
N ILE A 617 -26.01 18.43 -15.17
CA ILE A 617 -26.53 19.60 -14.45
C ILE A 617 -25.59 19.98 -13.30
N GLU A 618 -25.16 19.03 -12.47
CA GLU A 618 -24.25 19.30 -11.33
C GLU A 618 -22.92 19.90 -11.79
N LYS A 619 -22.42 19.51 -12.97
CA LYS A 619 -21.27 20.21 -13.59
C LYS A 619 -21.50 21.71 -13.74
N THR A 620 -22.70 22.14 -14.12
CA THR A 620 -23.02 23.58 -14.23
C THR A 620 -23.16 24.26 -12.87
N HIS A 621 -23.46 23.50 -11.81
CA HIS A 621 -23.44 24.00 -10.44
C HIS A 621 -22.00 24.24 -9.97
N GLU A 622 -21.09 23.29 -10.20
CA GLU A 622 -19.65 23.49 -9.94
C GLU A 622 -19.14 24.75 -10.65
N GLU A 623 -19.37 24.87 -11.96
CA GLU A 623 -18.93 26.03 -12.75
C GLU A 623 -19.47 27.34 -12.17
N ARG A 624 -20.73 27.34 -11.73
CA ARG A 624 -21.38 28.49 -11.08
C ARG A 624 -20.71 28.82 -9.75
N TYR A 625 -20.49 27.83 -8.88
CA TYR A 625 -19.90 28.07 -7.56
C TYR A 625 -18.45 28.52 -7.65
N ARG A 626 -17.65 27.94 -8.56
CA ARG A 626 -16.27 28.42 -8.82
C ARG A 626 -16.25 29.85 -9.35
N PHE A 627 -17.18 30.19 -10.24
CA PHE A 627 -17.29 31.56 -10.74
C PHE A 627 -17.68 32.56 -9.63
N LEU A 628 -18.63 32.18 -8.76
CA LEU A 628 -19.03 32.98 -7.61
C LEU A 628 -17.90 33.12 -6.59
N LEU A 629 -17.17 32.03 -6.30
CA LEU A 629 -16.01 32.03 -5.42
C LEU A 629 -14.96 33.02 -5.92
N ASN A 630 -14.59 32.92 -7.20
CA ASN A 630 -13.66 33.84 -7.83
C ASN A 630 -14.14 35.30 -7.75
N ASN A 631 -15.45 35.56 -7.88
CA ASN A 631 -15.97 36.92 -7.71
C ASN A 631 -15.85 37.43 -6.27
N VAL A 632 -16.08 36.56 -5.27
CA VAL A 632 -15.91 36.92 -3.85
C VAL A 632 -14.45 37.21 -3.54
N GLU A 633 -13.53 36.34 -3.96
CA GLU A 633 -12.10 36.48 -3.70
C GLU A 633 -11.47 37.67 -4.42
N THR A 634 -11.92 37.95 -5.65
CA THR A 634 -11.42 39.09 -6.44
C THR A 634 -12.20 40.38 -6.20
N GLN A 635 -13.10 40.40 -5.20
CA GLN A 635 -13.98 41.53 -4.85
C GLN A 635 -14.86 42.03 -6.01
N LYS A 636 -15.09 41.19 -7.02
CA LYS A 636 -15.92 41.48 -8.19
C LYS A 636 -17.42 41.26 -7.97
N VAL A 637 -17.84 40.96 -6.74
CA VAL A 637 -19.27 40.81 -6.39
C VAL A 637 -20.02 42.12 -6.62
N PHE A 638 -19.43 43.23 -6.15
CA PHE A 638 -20.02 44.58 -6.22
C PHE A 638 -19.17 45.56 -7.03
N GLU A 639 -18.16 45.07 -7.76
CA GLU A 639 -17.29 45.86 -8.64
C GLU A 639 -17.05 45.12 -9.96
N LYS A 640 -17.12 45.84 -11.08
CA LYS A 640 -16.84 45.31 -12.42
C LYS A 640 -15.76 46.15 -13.10
N THR A 641 -15.04 45.52 -14.05
CA THR A 641 -13.99 46.18 -14.85
C THR A 641 -14.54 47.32 -15.69
N ASP A 642 -15.74 47.12 -16.24
CA ASP A 642 -16.45 48.04 -17.10
C ASP A 642 -17.66 48.66 -16.39
N GLU A 643 -18.14 49.80 -16.89
CA GLU A 643 -19.38 50.39 -16.35
C GLU A 643 -20.53 49.39 -16.48
N THR A 644 -21.20 49.15 -15.37
CA THR A 644 -22.28 48.16 -15.26
C THR A 644 -23.52 48.82 -14.66
N ILE A 645 -24.68 48.30 -15.02
CA ILE A 645 -25.97 48.72 -14.47
C ILE A 645 -26.28 47.84 -13.26
N TRP A 646 -26.36 48.47 -12.08
CA TRP A 646 -26.73 47.85 -10.82
C TRP A 646 -28.19 48.12 -10.51
N GLU A 647 -28.91 47.11 -10.05
CA GLU A 647 -30.31 47.20 -9.67
C GLU A 647 -30.49 46.78 -8.21
N CYS A 648 -31.22 47.60 -7.45
CA CYS A 648 -31.58 47.26 -6.07
C CYS A 648 -32.75 46.25 -6.09
N ARG A 649 -32.51 45.04 -5.58
CA ARG A 649 -33.51 43.95 -5.50
C ARG A 649 -34.72 44.25 -4.61
N VAL A 650 -34.68 45.33 -3.83
CA VAL A 650 -35.75 45.71 -2.89
C VAL A 650 -36.72 46.73 -3.49
N CYS A 651 -36.22 47.76 -4.19
CA CYS A 651 -37.04 48.86 -4.69
C CYS A 651 -36.88 49.16 -6.19
N GLY A 652 -36.00 48.44 -6.89
CA GLY A 652 -35.75 48.63 -8.33
C GLY A 652 -34.91 49.87 -8.67
N TYR A 653 -34.27 50.53 -7.71
CA TYR A 653 -33.36 51.64 -8.01
C TYR A 653 -32.21 51.18 -8.92
N ILE A 654 -31.97 51.94 -9.99
CA ILE A 654 -30.92 51.67 -10.96
C ILE A 654 -29.76 52.65 -10.76
N GLY A 655 -28.56 52.12 -10.52
CA GLY A 655 -27.31 52.87 -10.47
C GLY A 655 -26.38 52.45 -11.61
N ILE A 656 -25.69 53.41 -12.24
CA ILE A 656 -24.68 53.14 -13.27
C ILE A 656 -23.30 53.43 -12.69
N GLY A 657 -22.39 52.47 -12.82
CA GLY A 657 -21.00 52.65 -12.42
C GLY A 657 -20.25 51.33 -12.31
N ARG A 658 -18.92 51.43 -12.12
CA ARG A 658 -18.09 50.24 -11.90
C ARG A 658 -18.41 49.55 -10.57
N LYS A 659 -18.83 50.29 -9.56
CA LYS A 659 -19.19 49.79 -8.22
C LYS A 659 -20.69 49.91 -7.95
N ALA A 660 -21.26 48.93 -7.27
CA ALA A 660 -22.60 49.04 -6.70
C ALA A 660 -22.60 50.10 -5.58
N PRO A 661 -23.67 50.89 -5.40
CA PRO A 661 -23.78 51.84 -4.30
C PRO A 661 -23.65 51.15 -2.93
N GLU A 662 -22.89 51.73 -2.01
CA GLU A 662 -22.74 51.19 -0.64
C GLU A 662 -24.07 51.14 0.12
N VAL A 663 -24.95 52.10 -0.15
CA VAL A 663 -26.31 52.19 0.37
C VAL A 663 -27.24 52.62 -0.76
N CYS A 664 -28.41 51.98 -0.88
CA CYS A 664 -29.42 52.38 -1.85
C CYS A 664 -29.98 53.78 -1.48
N PRO A 665 -29.92 54.78 -2.39
CA PRO A 665 -30.35 56.14 -2.09
C PRO A 665 -31.88 56.28 -1.94
N VAL A 666 -32.64 55.24 -2.31
CA VAL A 666 -34.11 55.25 -2.23
C VAL A 666 -34.61 54.55 -0.97
N CYS A 667 -34.19 53.30 -0.74
CA CYS A 667 -34.73 52.49 0.36
C CYS A 667 -33.77 52.31 1.55
N GLY A 668 -32.53 52.82 1.47
CA GLY A 668 -31.56 52.75 2.56
C GLY A 668 -30.93 51.37 2.80
N MET A 669 -31.25 50.37 1.97
CA MET A 669 -30.70 49.02 2.10
C MET A 669 -29.22 48.98 1.68
N SER A 670 -28.45 48.10 2.32
CA SER A 670 -27.01 47.94 2.10
C SER A 670 -26.66 47.45 0.69
N GLN A 671 -25.39 47.61 0.31
CA GLN A 671 -24.81 47.14 -0.95
C GLN A 671 -25.17 45.68 -1.31
N SER A 672 -25.35 44.81 -0.31
CA SER A 672 -25.75 43.40 -0.48
C SER A 672 -27.10 43.17 -1.18
N PHE A 673 -27.92 44.21 -1.31
CA PHE A 673 -29.19 44.16 -2.01
C PHE A 673 -29.09 44.57 -3.49
N PHE A 674 -27.92 44.97 -3.97
CA PHE A 674 -27.68 45.24 -5.38
C PHE A 674 -27.27 43.98 -6.15
N GLU A 675 -27.74 43.87 -7.38
CA GLU A 675 -27.28 42.89 -8.36
C GLU A 675 -27.02 43.56 -9.71
N VAL A 676 -26.29 42.88 -10.60
CA VAL A 676 -26.14 43.34 -11.98
C VAL A 676 -27.48 43.14 -12.69
N ARG A 677 -28.04 44.22 -13.26
CA ARG A 677 -29.32 44.17 -13.98
C ARG A 677 -29.21 43.17 -15.14
N LYS A 678 -30.19 42.27 -15.21
CA LYS A 678 -30.32 41.30 -16.31
C LYS A 678 -31.60 41.62 -17.06
N GLU A 679 -31.49 41.92 -18.35
CA GLU A 679 -32.65 42.07 -19.23
C GLU A 679 -32.77 40.82 -20.11
N ASN A 680 -33.92 40.15 -20.03
CA ASN A 680 -34.22 38.94 -20.79
C ASN A 680 -35.67 38.93 -21.31
N TYR A 681 -36.30 40.12 -21.40
CA TYR A 681 -37.66 40.35 -21.90
C TYR A 681 -37.66 41.17 -23.19
#